data_AF-A0A5C8GH65-F1
#
_entry.id   AF-A0A5C8GH65-F1
#
_cell.length_a   1.000
_cell.length_b   1.000
_cell.length_c   1.000
_cell.angle_alpha   90.00
_cell.angle_beta   90.00
_cell.angle_gamma   90.00
#
_symmetry.space_group_name_H-M   'P 1'
#
loop_
_entity.id
_entity.type
_entity.pdbx_description
1 polymer ?
#
loop_
_entity_poly.entity_id
_entity_poly.type
_entity_poly.pdbx_seq_one_letter_code
_entity_poly.pdbx_strand_id
1 'polypeptide(L)'
;MKIAKIILILLILSNTNIFGVVTRNYSSSRKGFYNNGTYNGIMLTEQGSLILAPIIEKDGAIEGKFIWKIYNSSDGSMYAAISGDGAELYKRKAGESDFNLFVKSTNESAFTSVISDNSGNIYAATAPYARIIKYDKSGNEIWSKNVDDTYIWDMKFDNNGNLYAAAGGNNARVLKISSNGNITEILKTEEQHAMSLYFDSKSNKLYIGTAGRGLVLSVDLSTNLENPSYKTVYDTAQNEVYAITMDNIGNLYFGTATREPSYLILPSIIDGGKSTDDSAKEFRNSLYKADANGTVQRLFFLNQTLVFALSSDNDNNIYFITGDNADIYKINGDDGLLSYIGGLENKTLSTFSATKDGLYFAISKTGEIYKMQNNNLSEGSFVSDTLDLRLLSKLGSLNAMTSIPEGSDISFEVRTGNVARVDNTWSEFIPIAEDGKINAPDGRYLQFRVTMKTSNSESVPVLSSMDFTYIENNLPPDVLNGGLTTYYKQQNDSSETTKSPQLEENETMIYWKGSDPNGDKLIYDLEYKLKSEKNYRKLANNLETPYFRFKSYLMPSGIYDFRITASDRFDNPIDLSKTKTLEVLNIKYDNDSPEIFDFAVKTEGNKRIVTFRAEDKLSFLKTVRYSTITEEWHYILPDDKVLDSMSENFTIIIDDEEAGSITIEVLDTEGNIKHYSFVI
;
A
#
# COMPACT_ATOMS: atom_id res chain seq x y z
N MET A 1 -56.83 -58.39 -1.33
CA MET A 1 -57.23 -57.10 -0.70
C MET A 1 -56.00 -56.20 -0.66
N LYS A 2 -56.20 -54.90 -0.94
CA LYS A 2 -55.22 -53.92 -1.43
C LYS A 2 -54.03 -53.67 -0.49
N ILE A 3 -52.81 -53.63 -1.06
CA ILE A 3 -51.63 -52.98 -0.46
C ILE A 3 -51.30 -51.76 -1.33
N ALA A 4 -51.28 -50.58 -0.72
CA ALA A 4 -51.13 -49.28 -1.36
C ALA A 4 -49.68 -49.01 -1.78
N LYS A 5 -49.49 -48.45 -2.98
CA LYS A 5 -48.22 -47.87 -3.45
C LYS A 5 -48.14 -46.41 -2.97
N ILE A 6 -47.11 -46.09 -2.21
CA ILE A 6 -46.69 -44.72 -1.90
C ILE A 6 -45.69 -44.30 -2.97
N ILE A 7 -46.00 -43.21 -3.69
CA ILE A 7 -45.09 -42.54 -4.63
C ILE A 7 -44.38 -41.44 -3.85
N LEU A 8 -43.06 -41.54 -3.74
CA LEU A 8 -42.20 -40.52 -3.17
C LEU A 8 -41.76 -39.56 -4.29
N ILE A 9 -42.24 -38.32 -4.27
CA ILE A 9 -41.80 -37.27 -5.20
C ILE A 9 -40.53 -36.65 -4.61
N LEU A 10 -39.40 -36.82 -5.31
CA LEU A 10 -38.12 -36.21 -4.99
C LEU A 10 -38.15 -34.76 -5.50
N LEU A 11 -38.26 -33.77 -4.60
CA LEU A 11 -38.09 -32.35 -4.94
C LEU A 11 -36.59 -32.09 -5.15
N ILE A 12 -36.18 -31.87 -6.40
CA ILE A 12 -34.84 -31.36 -6.72
C ILE A 12 -34.88 -29.85 -6.50
N LEU A 13 -34.26 -29.38 -5.41
CA LEU A 13 -34.00 -27.95 -5.17
C LEU A 13 -32.89 -27.50 -6.14
N SER A 14 -33.26 -26.98 -7.32
CA SER A 14 -32.34 -26.20 -8.13
C SER A 14 -32.20 -24.82 -7.49
N ASN A 15 -31.12 -24.60 -6.72
CA ASN A 15 -30.70 -23.25 -6.34
C ASN A 15 -30.21 -22.54 -7.60
N THR A 16 -31.09 -21.80 -8.28
CA THR A 16 -30.68 -20.86 -9.31
C THR A 16 -30.02 -19.68 -8.62
N ASN A 17 -28.69 -19.57 -8.70
CA ASN A 17 -27.99 -18.35 -8.31
C ASN A 17 -28.50 -17.23 -9.22
N ILE A 18 -29.10 -16.20 -8.62
CA ILE A 18 -29.59 -15.02 -9.33
C ILE A 18 -28.50 -13.97 -9.22
N PHE A 19 -27.70 -13.86 -10.28
CA PHE A 19 -26.71 -12.79 -10.39
C PHE A 19 -27.40 -11.43 -10.52
N GLY A 20 -26.79 -10.41 -9.92
CA GLY A 20 -27.17 -9.02 -10.14
C GLY A 20 -26.83 -8.57 -11.56
N VAL A 21 -27.33 -7.41 -11.95
CA VAL A 21 -27.17 -6.90 -13.33
C VAL A 21 -26.07 -5.83 -13.44
N VAL A 22 -25.60 -5.31 -12.31
CA VAL A 22 -24.47 -4.38 -12.27
C VAL A 22 -23.18 -5.09 -12.68
N THR A 23 -22.65 -4.71 -13.84
CA THR A 23 -21.35 -5.17 -14.31
C THR A 23 -20.25 -4.43 -13.57
N ARG A 24 -19.34 -5.18 -12.96
CA ARG A 24 -18.15 -4.70 -12.26
C ARG A 24 -16.91 -4.98 -13.09
N ASN A 25 -15.84 -4.23 -12.81
CA ASN A 25 -14.55 -4.39 -13.47
C ASN A 25 -13.46 -4.63 -12.42
N TYR A 26 -12.63 -5.63 -12.66
CA TYR A 26 -11.38 -5.86 -11.94
C TYR A 26 -10.21 -5.52 -12.87
N SER A 27 -9.63 -4.33 -12.67
CA SER A 27 -8.67 -3.72 -13.60
C SER A 27 -7.22 -3.83 -13.16
N SER A 28 -6.29 -3.96 -14.12
CA SER A 28 -4.84 -3.93 -13.88
C SER A 28 -4.33 -2.61 -13.31
N SER A 29 -5.11 -1.53 -13.44
CA SER A 29 -4.85 -0.23 -12.77
C SER A 29 -4.98 -0.28 -11.26
N ARG A 30 -5.63 -1.33 -10.71
CA ARG A 30 -5.83 -1.49 -9.28
C ARG A 30 -4.50 -1.82 -8.59
N LYS A 31 -4.19 -1.09 -7.51
CA LYS A 31 -3.03 -1.40 -6.67
C LYS A 31 -3.08 -2.86 -6.20
N GLY A 32 -2.00 -3.58 -6.45
CA GLY A 32 -1.84 -4.97 -6.03
C GLY A 32 -2.33 -6.01 -7.03
N PHE A 33 -2.81 -5.61 -8.22
CA PHE A 33 -3.30 -6.55 -9.23
C PHE A 33 -2.28 -7.62 -9.64
N TYR A 34 -1.00 -7.23 -9.75
CA TYR A 34 0.11 -8.14 -10.09
C TYR A 34 0.94 -8.59 -8.88
N ASN A 35 0.55 -8.21 -7.65
CA ASN A 35 1.32 -8.55 -6.45
C ASN A 35 1.25 -10.04 -6.16
N ASN A 36 2.33 -10.60 -5.63
CA ASN A 36 2.46 -12.01 -5.24
C ASN A 36 2.21 -13.03 -6.37
N GLY A 37 2.08 -12.57 -7.62
CA GLY A 37 2.03 -13.45 -8.78
C GLY A 37 3.37 -14.12 -9.02
N THR A 38 3.33 -15.28 -9.69
CA THR A 38 4.52 -16.00 -10.10
C THR A 38 4.96 -15.51 -11.48
N TYR A 39 6.16 -14.94 -11.54
CA TYR A 39 6.80 -14.48 -12.76
C TYR A 39 7.78 -15.55 -13.24
N ASN A 40 7.63 -16.00 -14.48
CA ASN A 40 8.55 -16.93 -15.12
C ASN A 40 8.94 -16.39 -16.49
N GLY A 41 10.08 -15.70 -16.60
CA GLY A 41 10.54 -15.11 -17.86
C GLY A 41 9.72 -13.91 -18.37
N ILE A 42 8.84 -13.37 -17.55
CA ILE A 42 8.12 -12.10 -17.76
C ILE A 42 8.47 -11.16 -16.61
N MET A 43 8.48 -9.86 -16.88
CA MET A 43 8.69 -8.80 -15.90
C MET A 43 7.56 -7.77 -15.92
N LEU A 44 7.35 -7.10 -14.78
CA LEU A 44 6.43 -5.97 -14.62
C LEU A 44 7.23 -4.66 -14.67
N THR A 45 6.81 -3.74 -15.54
CA THR A 45 7.39 -2.39 -15.65
C THR A 45 6.69 -1.41 -14.68
N GLU A 46 7.30 -0.26 -14.38
CA GLU A 46 6.66 0.76 -13.51
C GLU A 46 5.34 1.28 -14.08
N GLN A 47 5.22 1.31 -15.41
CA GLN A 47 4.01 1.71 -16.13
C GLN A 47 2.87 0.68 -15.97
N GLY A 48 3.11 -0.44 -15.27
CA GLY A 48 2.14 -1.50 -15.06
C GLY A 48 2.00 -2.47 -16.23
N SER A 49 2.98 -2.49 -17.14
CA SER A 49 2.97 -3.38 -18.30
C SER A 49 3.74 -4.68 -18.03
N LEU A 50 3.28 -5.79 -18.59
CA LEU A 50 4.05 -7.04 -18.63
C LEU A 50 4.83 -7.14 -19.95
N ILE A 51 6.10 -7.52 -19.88
CA ILE A 51 6.98 -7.77 -21.03
C ILE A 51 7.85 -9.02 -20.78
N LEU A 52 8.42 -9.62 -21.82
CA LEU A 52 9.42 -10.69 -21.65
C LEU A 52 10.67 -10.16 -20.95
N ALA A 53 11.18 -10.90 -19.98
CA ALA A 53 12.34 -10.52 -19.20
C ALA A 53 13.66 -10.78 -19.96
N PRO A 54 14.72 -10.01 -19.68
CA PRO A 54 16.09 -10.30 -20.09
C PRO A 54 16.54 -11.71 -19.71
N ILE A 55 17.43 -12.29 -20.53
CA ILE A 55 18.02 -13.62 -20.27
C ILE A 55 19.02 -13.51 -19.12
N ILE A 56 18.81 -14.27 -18.04
CA ILE A 56 19.76 -14.47 -16.95
C ILE A 56 20.20 -15.92 -16.96
N GLU A 57 21.50 -16.17 -17.14
CA GLU A 57 22.05 -17.53 -17.19
C GLU A 57 23.35 -17.64 -16.41
N LYS A 58 23.69 -18.86 -15.99
CA LYS A 58 24.96 -19.16 -15.34
C LYS A 58 26.08 -19.13 -16.39
N ASP A 59 27.09 -18.30 -16.14
CA ASP A 59 28.25 -18.05 -17.02
C ASP A 59 29.56 -18.46 -16.32
N GLY A 60 29.56 -19.68 -15.78
CA GLY A 60 30.70 -20.28 -15.09
C GLY A 60 30.61 -20.25 -13.57
N ALA A 61 31.65 -20.81 -12.93
CA ALA A 61 31.78 -20.85 -11.48
C ALA A 61 33.24 -21.06 -11.06
N ILE A 62 33.54 -20.68 -9.81
CA ILE A 62 34.76 -21.05 -9.09
C ILE A 62 34.29 -21.84 -7.86
N GLU A 63 34.08 -23.14 -8.03
CA GLU A 63 33.36 -23.96 -7.04
C GLU A 63 34.00 -23.92 -5.64
N GLY A 64 33.16 -23.74 -4.63
CA GLY A 64 33.57 -23.73 -3.23
C GLY A 64 34.39 -22.51 -2.81
N LYS A 65 34.50 -21.47 -3.65
CA LYS A 65 35.22 -20.23 -3.36
C LYS A 65 34.26 -19.08 -3.08
N PHE A 66 34.64 -18.19 -2.16
CA PHE A 66 33.91 -16.96 -1.88
C PHE A 66 34.46 -15.84 -2.77
N ILE A 67 33.77 -15.59 -3.89
CA ILE A 67 34.11 -14.50 -4.81
C ILE A 67 33.75 -13.18 -4.16
N TRP A 68 34.75 -12.35 -3.89
CA TRP A 68 34.62 -11.04 -3.28
C TRP A 68 34.44 -9.92 -4.30
N LYS A 69 35.23 -9.94 -5.38
CA LYS A 69 35.16 -8.95 -6.46
C LYS A 69 35.35 -9.64 -7.80
N ILE A 70 34.54 -9.27 -8.79
CA ILE A 70 34.79 -9.60 -10.19
C ILE A 70 35.15 -8.34 -10.95
N TYR A 71 36.02 -8.47 -11.94
CA TYR A 71 36.43 -7.39 -12.81
C TYR A 71 36.58 -7.88 -14.24
N ASN A 72 35.82 -7.29 -15.15
CA ASN A 72 35.97 -7.49 -16.57
C ASN A 72 37.03 -6.53 -17.12
N SER A 73 38.09 -7.08 -17.71
CA SER A 73 39.12 -6.33 -18.40
C SER A 73 38.67 -5.96 -19.81
N SER A 74 39.29 -4.91 -20.36
CA SER A 74 38.99 -4.41 -21.71
C SER A 74 39.35 -5.40 -22.82
N ASP A 75 40.20 -6.39 -22.54
CA ASP A 75 40.51 -7.49 -23.47
C ASP A 75 39.46 -8.62 -23.48
N GLY A 76 38.40 -8.49 -22.67
CA GLY A 76 37.32 -9.48 -22.52
C GLY A 76 37.62 -10.57 -21.48
N SER A 77 38.80 -10.57 -20.85
CA SER A 77 39.09 -11.45 -19.72
C SER A 77 38.32 -11.01 -18.47
N MET A 78 38.01 -11.96 -17.58
CA MET A 78 37.45 -11.67 -16.27
C MET A 78 38.41 -12.12 -15.17
N TYR A 79 38.58 -11.30 -14.15
CA TYR A 79 39.33 -11.62 -12.94
C TYR A 79 38.37 -11.73 -11.76
N ALA A 80 38.56 -12.75 -10.92
CA ALA A 80 37.78 -12.96 -9.71
C ALA A 80 38.71 -13.00 -8.49
N ALA A 81 38.49 -12.09 -7.56
CA ALA A 81 39.19 -12.00 -6.29
C ALA A 81 38.47 -12.84 -5.23
N ILE A 82 39.21 -13.75 -4.59
CA ILE A 82 38.67 -14.71 -3.63
C ILE A 82 39.02 -14.31 -2.20
N SER A 83 38.09 -14.59 -1.28
CA SER A 83 38.23 -14.44 0.17
C SER A 83 37.97 -15.77 0.90
N GLY A 84 38.49 -15.92 2.12
CA GLY A 84 38.27 -17.10 2.97
C GLY A 84 39.58 -17.82 3.29
N ASP A 85 39.77 -19.00 2.67
CA ASP A 85 40.94 -19.88 2.90
C ASP A 85 42.19 -19.44 2.11
N GLY A 86 42.49 -18.13 2.14
CA GLY A 86 43.62 -17.49 1.50
C GLY A 86 43.26 -16.59 0.32
N ALA A 87 44.14 -15.64 0.04
CA ALA A 87 44.00 -14.71 -1.08
C ALA A 87 44.34 -15.38 -2.41
N GLU A 88 43.34 -15.63 -3.25
CA GLU A 88 43.50 -16.17 -4.60
C GLU A 88 42.87 -15.23 -5.63
N LEU A 89 43.53 -15.02 -6.78
CA LEU A 89 42.93 -14.44 -7.96
C LEU A 89 42.76 -15.52 -9.02
N TYR A 90 41.59 -15.60 -9.61
CA TYR A 90 41.33 -16.44 -10.77
C TYR A 90 41.15 -15.57 -12.01
N LYS A 91 41.51 -16.11 -13.17
CA LYS A 91 41.33 -15.50 -14.48
C LYS A 91 40.54 -16.41 -15.40
N ARG A 92 39.53 -15.84 -16.05
CA ARG A 92 38.86 -16.37 -17.23
C ARG A 92 39.30 -15.56 -18.45
N LYS A 93 39.68 -16.21 -19.55
CA LYS A 93 40.03 -15.50 -20.78
C LYS A 93 38.77 -15.14 -21.56
N ALA A 94 38.89 -14.17 -22.47
CA ALA A 94 37.81 -13.81 -23.38
C ALA A 94 37.31 -15.03 -24.17
N GLY A 95 35.99 -15.26 -24.15
CA GLY A 95 35.34 -16.37 -24.86
C GLY A 95 35.44 -17.74 -24.18
N GLU A 96 36.12 -17.86 -23.04
CA GLU A 96 36.16 -19.08 -22.24
C GLU A 96 35.14 -18.99 -21.08
N SER A 97 34.67 -20.13 -20.58
CA SER A 97 33.82 -20.23 -19.37
C SER A 97 34.63 -20.45 -18.09
N ASP A 98 35.80 -21.06 -18.22
CA ASP A 98 36.52 -21.63 -17.09
C ASP A 98 37.48 -20.63 -16.44
N PHE A 99 37.47 -20.63 -15.11
CA PHE A 99 38.37 -19.83 -14.31
C PHE A 99 39.58 -20.64 -13.89
N ASN A 100 40.77 -20.12 -14.19
CA ASN A 100 42.04 -20.72 -13.80
C ASN A 100 42.70 -19.87 -12.72
N LEU A 101 43.38 -20.51 -11.76
CA LEU A 101 44.15 -19.80 -10.75
C LEU A 101 45.22 -18.94 -11.45
N PHE A 102 45.19 -17.64 -11.20
CA PHE A 102 46.12 -16.67 -11.77
C PHE A 102 47.28 -16.41 -10.82
N VAL A 103 46.97 -16.01 -9.59
CA VAL A 103 47.96 -15.82 -8.51
C VAL A 103 47.36 -16.20 -7.16
N LYS A 104 48.23 -16.58 -6.22
CA LYS A 104 47.88 -16.86 -4.84
C LYS A 104 48.87 -16.16 -3.91
N SER A 105 48.36 -15.58 -2.83
CA SER A 105 49.17 -15.10 -1.72
C SER A 105 48.94 -15.95 -0.48
N THR A 106 50.00 -16.29 0.24
CA THR A 106 49.94 -17.22 1.39
C THR A 106 49.83 -16.53 2.75
N ASN A 107 50.08 -15.22 2.81
CA ASN A 107 50.13 -14.48 4.09
C ASN A 107 48.83 -13.70 4.36
N GLU A 108 47.94 -13.61 3.38
CA GLU A 108 46.73 -12.82 3.39
C GLU A 108 45.51 -13.72 3.19
N SER A 109 44.38 -13.35 3.80
CA SER A 109 43.16 -14.17 3.80
C SER A 109 42.21 -13.85 2.65
N ALA A 110 42.40 -12.72 1.97
CA ALA A 110 41.55 -12.32 0.85
C ALA A 110 42.24 -11.38 -0.13
N PHE A 111 41.82 -11.43 -1.40
CA PHE A 111 41.87 -10.27 -2.28
C PHE A 111 40.51 -9.55 -2.22
N THR A 112 40.53 -8.25 -1.97
CA THR A 112 39.31 -7.43 -1.78
C THR A 112 38.97 -6.57 -2.99
N SER A 113 39.93 -6.34 -3.88
CA SER A 113 39.72 -5.55 -5.10
C SER A 113 40.71 -5.99 -6.18
N VAL A 114 40.28 -5.91 -7.43
CA VAL A 114 41.09 -6.25 -8.62
C VAL A 114 40.65 -5.39 -9.80
N ILE A 115 41.61 -4.80 -10.53
CA ILE A 115 41.40 -4.07 -11.78
C ILE A 115 42.63 -4.23 -12.71
N SER A 116 42.53 -3.82 -13.98
CA SER A 116 43.67 -3.81 -14.92
C SER A 116 43.94 -2.43 -15.51
N ASP A 117 45.20 -2.12 -15.80
CA ASP A 117 45.56 -0.95 -16.59
C ASP A 117 45.41 -1.20 -18.11
N ASN A 118 45.52 -0.15 -18.93
CA ASN A 118 45.42 -0.26 -20.39
C ASN A 118 46.56 -1.09 -21.03
N SER A 119 47.65 -1.35 -20.30
CA SER A 119 48.71 -2.25 -20.76
C SER A 119 48.41 -3.71 -20.43
N GLY A 120 47.35 -3.98 -19.66
CA GLY A 120 46.92 -5.30 -19.19
C GLY A 120 47.67 -5.80 -17.95
N ASN A 121 48.36 -4.92 -17.22
CA ASN A 121 48.88 -5.28 -15.90
C ASN A 121 47.72 -5.32 -14.90
N ILE A 122 47.80 -6.25 -13.94
CA ILE A 122 46.74 -6.50 -12.97
C ILE A 122 47.11 -5.89 -11.64
N TYR A 123 46.20 -5.11 -11.08
CA TYR A 123 46.34 -4.50 -9.77
C TYR A 123 45.35 -5.17 -8.85
N ALA A 124 45.83 -5.68 -7.72
CA ALA A 124 44.98 -6.33 -6.73
C ALA A 124 45.33 -5.84 -5.33
N ALA A 125 44.34 -5.84 -4.46
CA ALA A 125 44.50 -5.45 -3.08
C ALA A 125 44.13 -6.58 -2.12
N THR A 126 44.91 -6.74 -1.06
CA THR A 126 44.73 -7.80 -0.06
C THR A 126 44.12 -7.30 1.25
N ALA A 127 43.63 -8.22 2.07
CA ALA A 127 43.19 -8.00 3.45
C ALA A 127 43.67 -9.14 4.38
N PRO A 128 43.79 -8.92 5.70
CA PRO A 128 43.52 -7.68 6.46
C PRO A 128 44.72 -6.71 6.54
N TYR A 129 45.85 -7.05 5.91
CA TYR A 129 46.99 -6.16 5.76
C TYR A 129 46.90 -5.54 4.37
N ALA A 130 46.33 -4.34 4.29
CA ALA A 130 46.08 -3.67 3.01
C ALA A 130 47.40 -3.52 2.24
N ARG A 131 47.54 -4.32 1.19
CA ARG A 131 48.68 -4.31 0.29
C ARG A 131 48.16 -4.21 -1.13
N ILE A 132 48.70 -3.27 -1.88
CA ILE A 132 48.41 -3.11 -3.31
C ILE A 132 49.55 -3.78 -4.06
N ILE A 133 49.22 -4.71 -4.94
CA ILE A 133 50.16 -5.51 -5.72
C ILE A 133 49.88 -5.30 -7.19
N LYS A 134 50.94 -5.04 -7.97
CA LYS A 134 50.89 -4.98 -9.42
C LYS A 134 51.53 -6.25 -9.99
N TYR A 135 50.79 -6.97 -10.83
CA TYR A 135 51.23 -8.13 -11.58
C TYR A 135 51.31 -7.82 -13.08
N ASP A 136 52.21 -8.49 -13.78
CA ASP A 136 52.17 -8.53 -15.24
C ASP A 136 51.03 -9.44 -15.74
N LYS A 137 50.87 -9.55 -17.07
CA LYS A 137 49.85 -10.41 -17.70
C LYS A 137 49.98 -11.91 -17.38
N SER A 138 51.16 -12.33 -16.93
CA SER A 138 51.50 -13.72 -16.62
C SER A 138 51.38 -14.04 -15.13
N GLY A 139 51.06 -13.04 -14.30
CA GLY A 139 50.94 -13.20 -12.85
C GLY A 139 52.24 -12.98 -12.09
N ASN A 140 53.31 -12.50 -12.74
CA ASN A 140 54.55 -12.16 -12.03
C ASN A 140 54.38 -10.81 -11.31
N GLU A 141 54.76 -10.76 -10.03
CA GLU A 141 54.75 -9.51 -9.27
C GLU A 141 55.77 -8.51 -9.85
N ILE A 142 55.29 -7.33 -10.24
CA ILE A 142 56.10 -6.19 -10.67
C ILE A 142 56.51 -5.37 -9.45
N TRP A 143 55.55 -5.07 -8.57
CA TRP A 143 55.79 -4.44 -7.28
C TRP A 143 54.63 -4.69 -6.33
N SER A 144 54.90 -4.55 -5.04
CA SER A 144 53.89 -4.53 -3.99
C SER A 144 54.18 -3.44 -2.95
N LYS A 145 53.13 -2.85 -2.39
CA LYS A 145 53.20 -1.77 -1.40
C LYS A 145 52.19 -1.99 -0.29
N ASN A 146 52.66 -2.00 0.95
CA ASN A 146 51.79 -1.96 2.11
C ASN A 146 51.29 -0.54 2.33
N VAL A 147 50.04 -0.41 2.74
CA VAL A 147 49.48 0.83 3.25
C VAL A 147 49.09 0.63 4.71
N ASP A 148 49.13 1.70 5.49
CA ASP A 148 48.77 1.69 6.91
C ASP A 148 47.25 1.75 7.08
N ASP A 149 46.56 0.78 6.48
CA ASP A 149 45.11 0.60 6.48
C ASP A 149 44.79 -0.90 6.60
N THR A 150 43.55 -1.23 6.93
CA THR A 150 43.12 -2.63 7.06
C THR A 150 42.61 -3.19 5.73
N TYR A 151 41.91 -2.36 4.97
CA TYR A 151 41.24 -2.79 3.74
C TYR A 151 41.42 -1.78 2.62
N ILE A 152 41.50 -2.28 1.39
CA ILE A 152 41.20 -1.52 0.17
C ILE A 152 39.90 -2.06 -0.42
N TRP A 153 38.85 -1.24 -0.44
CA TRP A 153 37.50 -1.65 -0.83
C TRP A 153 37.24 -1.52 -2.32
N ASP A 154 37.76 -0.46 -2.94
CA ASP A 154 37.58 -0.20 -4.36
C ASP A 154 38.78 0.51 -4.97
N MET A 155 38.95 0.34 -6.28
CA MET A 155 40.05 0.93 -7.03
C MET A 155 39.57 1.44 -8.39
N LYS A 156 40.06 2.62 -8.81
CA LYS A 156 39.75 3.23 -10.11
C LYS A 156 40.97 3.91 -10.72
N PHE A 157 41.10 3.87 -12.04
CA PHE A 157 42.11 4.65 -12.76
C PHE A 157 41.55 6.01 -13.18
N ASP A 158 42.39 7.03 -13.17
CA ASP A 158 42.13 8.28 -13.90
C ASP A 158 42.53 8.18 -15.39
N ASN A 159 42.28 9.24 -16.15
CA ASN A 159 42.65 9.32 -17.57
C ASN A 159 44.18 9.26 -17.82
N ASN A 160 45.00 9.51 -16.80
CA ASN A 160 46.46 9.51 -16.89
C ASN A 160 47.08 8.17 -16.43
N GLY A 161 46.26 7.19 -16.06
CA GLY A 161 46.72 5.90 -15.55
C GLY A 161 47.20 5.92 -14.10
N ASN A 162 46.87 6.95 -13.33
CA ASN A 162 47.06 6.92 -11.88
C ASN A 162 45.94 6.09 -11.24
N LEU A 163 46.34 5.20 -10.34
CA LEU A 163 45.42 4.38 -9.58
C LEU A 163 44.94 5.16 -8.35
N TYR A 164 43.64 5.14 -8.09
CA TYR A 164 43.04 5.64 -6.85
C TYR A 164 42.47 4.45 -6.09
N ALA A 165 42.79 4.35 -4.80
CA ALA A 165 42.35 3.28 -3.92
C ALA A 165 41.54 3.87 -2.75
N ALA A 166 40.36 3.30 -2.52
CA ALA A 166 39.52 3.59 -1.37
C ALA A 166 39.92 2.66 -0.23
N ALA A 167 40.48 3.26 0.82
CA ALA A 167 41.04 2.56 1.96
C ALA A 167 40.23 2.83 3.24
N GLY A 168 40.35 1.93 4.21
CA GLY A 168 39.73 2.11 5.51
C GLY A 168 40.16 1.09 6.57
N GLY A 169 39.55 1.23 7.75
CA GLY A 169 39.84 0.42 8.94
C GLY A 169 39.79 1.27 10.21
N ASN A 170 40.30 2.49 10.11
CA ASN A 170 40.25 3.52 11.16
C ASN A 170 39.65 4.82 10.61
N ASN A 171 40.20 5.31 9.51
CA ASN A 171 39.75 6.49 8.79
C ASN A 171 39.47 6.14 7.32
N ALA A 172 38.46 6.76 6.72
CA ALA A 172 38.26 6.71 5.29
C ALA A 172 39.36 7.52 4.61
N ARG A 173 40.17 6.82 3.81
CA ARG A 173 41.29 7.41 3.08
C ARG A 173 41.17 7.13 1.59
N VAL A 174 41.63 8.08 0.79
CA VAL A 174 41.81 7.88 -0.66
C VAL A 174 43.29 8.07 -0.97
N LEU A 175 43.88 7.05 -1.57
CA LEU A 175 45.29 7.02 -1.92
C LEU A 175 45.42 7.09 -3.44
N LYS A 176 46.29 7.96 -3.95
CA LYS A 176 46.75 7.97 -5.34
C LYS A 176 48.05 7.19 -5.45
N ILE A 177 48.10 6.26 -6.39
CA ILE A 177 49.23 5.38 -6.63
C ILE A 177 49.68 5.54 -8.09
N SER A 178 50.94 5.94 -8.27
CA SER A 178 51.56 6.02 -9.59
C SER A 178 51.84 4.63 -10.17
N SER A 179 52.16 4.55 -11.47
CA SER A 179 52.54 3.30 -12.14
C SER A 179 53.72 2.56 -11.48
N ASN A 180 54.60 3.29 -10.79
CA ASN A 180 55.79 2.77 -10.10
C ASN A 180 55.54 2.44 -8.62
N GLY A 181 54.30 2.59 -8.13
CA GLY A 181 53.93 2.28 -6.75
C GLY A 181 54.23 3.39 -5.74
N ASN A 182 54.52 4.62 -6.17
CA ASN A 182 54.57 5.76 -5.25
C ASN A 182 53.15 6.13 -4.82
N ILE A 183 52.94 6.28 -3.51
CA ILE A 183 51.63 6.51 -2.88
C ILE A 183 51.57 7.95 -2.36
N THR A 184 50.46 8.63 -2.61
CA THR A 184 50.14 9.96 -2.08
C THR A 184 48.73 9.92 -1.49
N GLU A 185 48.56 10.39 -0.26
CA GLU A 185 47.24 10.55 0.35
C GLU A 185 46.54 11.77 -0.26
N ILE A 186 45.33 11.56 -0.76
CA ILE A 186 44.49 12.59 -1.42
C ILE A 186 43.36 13.02 -0.50
N LEU A 187 42.87 12.11 0.35
CA LEU A 187 41.78 12.37 1.28
C LEU A 187 42.00 11.57 2.55
N LYS A 188 41.73 12.19 3.69
CA LYS A 188 41.54 11.54 4.99
C LYS A 188 40.39 12.21 5.72
N THR A 189 39.45 11.43 6.23
CA THR A 189 38.27 11.94 6.94
C THR A 189 38.04 11.19 8.25
N GLU A 190 37.08 11.66 9.05
CA GLU A 190 36.63 10.99 10.28
C GLU A 190 35.64 9.83 10.03
N GLU A 191 35.25 9.57 8.78
CA GLU A 191 34.52 8.35 8.41
C GLU A 191 35.40 7.11 8.63
N GLN A 192 34.83 5.90 8.77
CA GLN A 192 35.60 4.69 9.04
C GLN A 192 36.22 4.06 7.78
N HIS A 193 35.48 4.11 6.68
CA HIS A 193 35.90 3.51 5.41
C HIS A 193 35.54 4.41 4.22
N ALA A 194 36.46 4.53 3.26
CA ALA A 194 36.09 4.86 1.89
C ALA A 194 35.66 3.53 1.24
N MET A 195 34.41 3.42 0.81
CA MET A 195 33.80 2.16 0.41
C MET A 195 33.75 1.98 -1.10
N SER A 196 33.37 3.03 -1.83
CA SER A 196 33.16 2.97 -3.28
C SER A 196 33.76 4.19 -3.98
N LEU A 197 34.28 3.99 -5.19
CA LEU A 197 34.85 5.05 -6.01
C LEU A 197 34.18 5.13 -7.37
N TYR A 198 33.93 6.35 -7.84
CA TYR A 198 33.58 6.62 -9.22
C TYR A 198 34.41 7.79 -9.76
N PHE A 199 35.17 7.55 -10.83
CA PHE A 199 35.93 8.59 -11.51
C PHE A 199 35.13 9.11 -12.71
N ASP A 200 34.72 10.37 -12.65
CA ASP A 200 34.13 11.06 -13.79
C ASP A 200 35.24 11.63 -14.69
N SER A 201 35.47 10.94 -15.80
CA SER A 201 36.47 11.31 -16.80
C SER A 201 36.21 12.66 -17.48
N LYS A 202 34.96 13.16 -17.50
CA LYS A 202 34.58 14.41 -18.17
C LYS A 202 34.88 15.63 -17.30
N SER A 203 34.54 15.57 -16.01
CA SER A 203 34.80 16.68 -15.07
C SER A 203 36.10 16.54 -14.28
N ASN A 204 36.83 15.42 -14.45
CA ASN A 204 38.03 15.08 -13.70
C ASN A 204 37.78 15.09 -12.17
N LYS A 205 36.64 14.55 -11.75
CA LYS A 205 36.24 14.44 -10.35
C LYS A 205 36.22 12.99 -9.91
N LEU A 206 36.61 12.77 -8.66
CA LEU A 206 36.47 11.49 -7.99
C LEU A 206 35.34 11.59 -6.95
N TYR A 207 34.35 10.73 -7.09
CA TYR A 207 33.26 10.56 -6.13
C TYR A 207 33.56 9.39 -5.21
N ILE A 208 33.27 9.56 -3.93
CA ILE A 208 33.59 8.59 -2.88
C ILE A 208 32.36 8.36 -2.01
N GLY A 209 31.95 7.10 -1.90
CA GLY A 209 30.97 6.67 -0.90
C GLY A 209 31.69 6.24 0.36
N THR A 210 31.20 6.64 1.53
CA THR A 210 31.83 6.32 2.82
C THR A 210 30.98 5.38 3.65
N ALA A 211 31.61 4.74 4.64
CA ALA A 211 30.94 4.02 5.72
C ALA A 211 31.33 4.63 7.08
N GLY A 212 30.35 4.76 7.96
CA GLY A 212 30.41 5.51 9.22
C GLY A 212 29.14 6.34 9.38
N ARG A 213 29.06 7.46 8.65
CA ARG A 213 27.85 8.28 8.51
C ARG A 213 27.17 8.15 7.14
N GLY A 214 27.81 7.46 6.18
CA GLY A 214 27.24 7.24 4.85
C GLY A 214 27.20 8.51 4.01
N LEU A 215 28.36 9.14 3.84
CA LEU A 215 28.51 10.34 3.03
C LEU A 215 28.84 10.00 1.58
N VAL A 216 28.42 10.90 0.68
CA VAL A 216 28.96 10.99 -0.67
C VAL A 216 29.86 12.22 -0.73
N LEU A 217 31.13 12.03 -1.02
CA LEU A 217 32.12 13.09 -1.16
C LEU A 217 32.51 13.25 -2.63
N SER A 218 32.91 14.46 -3.03
CA SER A 218 33.54 14.72 -4.33
C SER A 218 34.87 15.43 -4.14
N VAL A 219 35.90 14.93 -4.81
CA VAL A 219 37.24 15.52 -4.88
C VAL A 219 37.47 15.99 -6.31
N ASP A 220 37.82 17.28 -6.47
CA ASP A 220 38.19 17.83 -7.77
C ASP A 220 39.69 17.59 -8.03
N LEU A 221 40.00 16.68 -8.94
CA LEU A 221 41.37 16.29 -9.26
C LEU A 221 42.07 17.27 -10.22
N SER A 222 41.40 18.33 -10.68
CA SER A 222 42.03 19.43 -11.41
C SER A 222 42.74 20.43 -10.49
N THR A 223 42.40 20.42 -9.19
CA THR A 223 43.02 21.27 -8.17
C THR A 223 44.34 20.67 -7.66
N ASN A 224 45.14 21.44 -6.91
CA ASN A 224 46.42 20.95 -6.37
C ASN A 224 46.19 19.70 -5.51
N LEU A 225 46.70 18.55 -5.99
CA LEU A 225 46.56 17.23 -5.37
C LEU A 225 47.30 17.09 -4.03
N GLU A 226 48.18 18.03 -3.66
CA GLU A 226 48.80 18.05 -2.33
C GLU A 226 47.81 18.48 -1.24
N ASN A 227 46.73 19.19 -1.59
CA ASN A 227 45.70 19.60 -0.65
C ASN A 227 44.34 19.80 -1.35
N PRO A 228 43.75 18.74 -1.92
CA PRO A 228 42.59 18.87 -2.78
C PRO A 228 41.37 19.28 -1.96
N SER A 229 40.66 20.31 -2.40
CA SER A 229 39.38 20.68 -1.79
C SER A 229 38.35 19.59 -2.10
N TYR A 230 37.86 18.91 -1.06
CA TYR A 230 36.72 18.02 -1.17
C TYR A 230 35.47 18.67 -0.60
N LYS A 231 34.31 18.22 -1.07
CA LYS A 231 33.01 18.65 -0.54
C LYS A 231 32.10 17.45 -0.33
N THR A 232 31.21 17.56 0.64
CA THR A 232 30.10 16.63 0.79
C THR A 232 29.05 16.93 -0.27
N VAL A 233 28.79 15.95 -1.14
CA VAL A 233 27.68 15.97 -2.11
C VAL A 233 26.38 15.68 -1.38
N TYR A 234 26.38 14.68 -0.49
CA TYR A 234 25.20 14.29 0.26
C TYR A 234 25.54 13.57 1.57
N ASP A 235 24.66 13.72 2.55
CA ASP A 235 24.67 13.00 3.84
C ASP A 235 23.43 12.10 3.85
N THR A 236 23.64 10.78 3.75
CA THR A 236 22.52 9.85 3.61
C THR A 236 21.90 9.54 4.97
N ALA A 237 20.66 9.06 4.99
CA ALA A 237 20.05 8.58 6.22
C ALA A 237 20.61 7.22 6.69
N GLN A 238 21.43 6.57 5.86
CA GLN A 238 22.05 5.28 6.12
C GLN A 238 23.54 5.48 6.41
N ASN A 239 24.19 4.51 7.06
CA ASN A 239 25.56 4.71 7.52
C ASN A 239 26.62 4.32 6.49
N GLU A 240 26.22 3.85 5.30
CA GLU A 240 27.13 3.28 4.31
C GLU A 240 26.63 3.46 2.87
N VAL A 241 27.49 4.03 2.02
CA VAL A 241 27.29 4.14 0.56
C VAL A 241 28.19 3.12 -0.15
N TYR A 242 27.59 1.98 -0.50
CA TYR A 242 28.33 0.82 -1.00
C TYR A 242 28.59 0.85 -2.51
N ALA A 243 27.73 1.52 -3.28
CA ALA A 243 27.83 1.56 -4.72
C ALA A 243 27.58 2.98 -5.25
N ILE A 244 28.36 3.38 -6.26
CA ILE A 244 28.23 4.65 -6.97
C ILE A 244 28.41 4.42 -8.47
N THR A 245 27.55 5.02 -9.28
CA THR A 245 27.70 5.09 -10.73
C THR A 245 27.23 6.44 -11.27
N MET A 246 27.47 6.71 -12.55
CA MET A 246 27.01 7.93 -13.23
C MET A 246 26.50 7.57 -14.62
N ASP A 247 25.40 8.19 -15.03
CA ASP A 247 24.93 8.09 -16.43
C ASP A 247 25.78 8.93 -17.39
N ASN A 248 25.53 8.82 -18.70
CA ASN A 248 26.33 9.54 -19.69
C ASN A 248 26.04 11.05 -19.74
N ILE A 249 25.00 11.53 -19.05
CA ILE A 249 24.58 12.93 -19.00
C ILE A 249 25.16 13.64 -17.75
N GLY A 250 25.65 12.87 -16.77
CA GLY A 250 26.33 13.37 -15.58
C GLY A 250 25.51 13.30 -14.30
N ASN A 251 24.39 12.57 -14.28
CA ASN A 251 23.67 12.32 -13.04
C ASN A 251 24.34 11.18 -12.27
N LEU A 252 24.66 11.44 -11.00
CA LEU A 252 25.27 10.48 -10.09
C LEU A 252 24.18 9.65 -9.41
N TYR A 253 24.36 8.33 -9.37
CA TYR A 253 23.48 7.41 -8.68
C TYR A 253 24.27 6.69 -7.59
N PHE A 254 23.70 6.57 -6.40
CA PHE A 254 24.38 5.92 -5.29
C PHE A 254 23.41 5.18 -4.37
N GLY A 255 23.83 3.98 -3.97
CA GLY A 255 23.04 3.01 -3.24
C GLY A 255 23.62 2.74 -1.87
N THR A 256 22.74 2.59 -0.88
CA THR A 256 23.15 2.35 0.50
C THR A 256 23.03 0.87 0.87
N ALA A 257 23.90 0.44 1.78
CA ALA A 257 23.84 -0.89 2.36
C ALA A 257 24.14 -0.79 3.85
N THR A 258 23.12 -0.69 4.69
CA THR A 258 23.28 -0.67 6.16
C THR A 258 22.40 -1.75 6.78
N ARG A 259 22.99 -2.56 7.67
CA ARG A 259 22.30 -3.49 8.56
C ARG A 259 22.54 -3.03 10.00
N GLU A 260 21.50 -3.02 10.83
CA GLU A 260 21.65 -2.69 12.25
C GLU A 260 21.86 -3.96 13.11
N PRO A 261 22.74 -3.90 14.13
CA PRO A 261 23.68 -2.81 14.39
C PRO A 261 24.72 -2.69 13.28
N SER A 262 25.15 -1.46 12.98
CA SER A 262 25.96 -0.98 11.84
C SER A 262 27.31 -1.71 11.58
N TYR A 263 27.63 -2.72 12.38
CA TYR A 263 28.88 -3.49 12.35
C TYR A 263 28.78 -4.83 11.59
N LEU A 264 27.62 -5.16 10.98
CA LEU A 264 27.35 -6.50 10.43
C LEU A 264 27.41 -6.61 8.90
N ILE A 265 28.00 -5.66 8.17
CA ILE A 265 28.34 -5.86 6.75
C ILE A 265 29.84 -6.12 6.58
N LEU A 266 30.30 -7.13 7.30
CA LEU A 266 31.36 -8.00 6.81
C LEU A 266 30.66 -9.32 6.47
N PRO A 267 30.92 -9.98 5.33
CA PRO A 267 30.78 -11.42 5.28
C PRO A 267 31.56 -11.94 6.48
N SER A 268 30.86 -12.43 7.50
CA SER A 268 31.46 -12.91 8.75
C SER A 268 32.29 -14.15 8.42
N ILE A 269 33.53 -13.93 7.95
CA ILE A 269 34.55 -14.94 7.68
C ILE A 269 35.42 -15.15 8.94
N ILE A 270 35.16 -14.38 10.01
CA ILE A 270 35.86 -14.50 11.29
C ILE A 270 34.85 -14.47 12.45
N ASP A 271 33.93 -15.43 12.51
CA ASP A 271 33.63 -16.09 13.79
C ASP A 271 32.86 -17.38 13.55
N GLY A 272 33.38 -18.47 14.10
CA GLY A 272 32.72 -19.76 14.11
C GLY A 272 31.54 -19.73 15.06
N GLY A 273 30.34 -20.06 14.56
CA GLY A 273 29.26 -20.64 15.34
C GLY A 273 28.73 -19.81 16.51
N LYS A 274 27.88 -18.81 16.24
CA LYS A 274 26.79 -18.44 17.15
C LYS A 274 25.51 -18.15 16.37
N SER A 275 24.45 -18.87 16.74
CA SER A 275 23.07 -18.61 16.37
C SER A 275 22.66 -17.23 16.91
N THR A 276 22.26 -16.32 16.03
CA THR A 276 21.66 -15.04 16.43
C THR A 276 20.18 -15.22 16.73
N ASP A 277 19.77 -14.67 17.86
CA ASP A 277 18.39 -14.61 18.36
C ASP A 277 17.46 -13.89 17.34
N ASP A 278 16.37 -14.55 16.95
CA ASP A 278 15.46 -14.23 15.84
C ASP A 278 14.47 -13.08 16.18
N SER A 279 15.00 -11.88 16.40
CA SER A 279 14.21 -10.66 16.16
C SER A 279 14.92 -9.82 15.09
N ALA A 280 14.66 -10.17 13.83
CA ALA A 280 15.14 -9.40 12.68
C ALA A 280 14.62 -7.95 12.80
N LYS A 281 15.45 -7.05 13.34
CA LYS A 281 15.16 -5.61 13.32
C LYS A 281 15.01 -5.19 11.87
N GLU A 282 13.91 -4.52 11.56
CA GLU A 282 13.71 -3.93 10.24
C GLU A 282 14.85 -2.99 9.88
N PHE A 283 15.60 -3.31 8.81
CA PHE A 283 16.57 -2.40 8.21
C PHE A 283 16.06 -1.90 6.86
N ARG A 284 16.49 -0.69 6.48
CA ARG A 284 16.00 0.04 5.31
C ARG A 284 17.15 0.70 4.57
N ASN A 285 17.16 0.55 3.25
CA ASN A 285 18.15 1.17 2.38
C ASN A 285 17.48 1.98 1.28
N SER A 286 18.28 2.80 0.62
CA SER A 286 17.81 3.77 -0.35
C SER A 286 18.71 3.80 -1.57
N LEU A 287 18.10 4.15 -2.70
CA LEU A 287 18.79 4.55 -3.91
C LEU A 287 18.54 6.03 -4.14
N TYR A 288 19.62 6.78 -4.37
CA TYR A 288 19.58 8.23 -4.58
C TYR A 288 20.08 8.58 -5.99
N LYS A 289 19.61 9.72 -6.49
CA LYS A 289 20.10 10.39 -7.70
C LYS A 289 20.50 11.81 -7.35
N ALA A 290 21.73 12.20 -7.66
CA ALA A 290 22.16 13.58 -7.72
C ALA A 290 22.20 14.02 -9.19
N ASP A 291 21.47 15.08 -9.53
CA ASP A 291 21.53 15.64 -10.88
C ASP A 291 22.87 16.36 -11.13
N ALA A 292 23.14 16.74 -12.38
CA ALA A 292 24.35 17.47 -12.75
C ALA A 292 24.51 18.84 -12.06
N ASN A 293 23.41 19.41 -11.52
CA ASN A 293 23.43 20.67 -10.76
C ASN A 293 23.72 20.44 -9.27
N GLY A 294 23.74 19.19 -8.80
CA GLY A 294 23.96 18.81 -7.41
C GLY A 294 22.69 18.67 -6.59
N THR A 295 21.50 18.74 -7.19
CA THR A 295 20.23 18.45 -6.49
C THR A 295 20.13 16.96 -6.25
N VAL A 296 19.95 16.56 -5.00
CA VAL A 296 19.84 15.14 -4.63
C VAL A 296 18.39 14.79 -4.30
N GLN A 297 17.92 13.69 -4.88
CA GLN A 297 16.63 13.09 -4.58
C GLN A 297 16.80 11.61 -4.22
N ARG A 298 16.00 11.14 -3.26
CA ARG A 298 15.85 9.71 -3.00
C ARG A 298 14.83 9.15 -4.00
N LEU A 299 15.26 8.19 -4.81
CA LEU A 299 14.38 7.53 -5.79
C LEU A 299 13.53 6.47 -5.12
N PHE A 300 14.15 5.55 -4.37
CA PHE A 300 13.48 4.40 -3.80
C PHE A 300 13.82 4.17 -2.35
N PHE A 301 12.89 3.49 -1.68
CA PHE A 301 13.03 2.96 -0.35
C PHE A 301 12.86 1.45 -0.41
N LEU A 302 13.87 0.71 0.08
CA LEU A 302 13.90 -0.74 0.01
C LEU A 302 13.93 -1.29 1.44
N ASN A 303 12.86 -1.97 1.82
CA ASN A 303 12.76 -2.63 3.12
C ASN A 303 13.53 -3.95 3.08
N GLN A 304 14.30 -4.25 4.13
CA GLN A 304 14.99 -5.53 4.29
C GLN A 304 15.88 -5.91 3.09
N THR A 305 16.40 -4.91 2.39
CA THR A 305 17.13 -5.08 1.13
C THR A 305 18.36 -4.19 1.16
N LEU A 306 19.48 -4.68 0.64
CA LEU A 306 20.74 -3.93 0.51
C LEU A 306 20.99 -3.59 -0.97
N VAL A 307 21.48 -2.39 -1.28
CA VAL A 307 21.90 -2.03 -2.64
C VAL A 307 23.40 -2.25 -2.76
N PHE A 308 23.80 -3.40 -3.30
CA PHE A 308 25.21 -3.79 -3.38
C PHE A 308 25.88 -3.46 -4.72
N ALA A 309 25.08 -3.17 -5.73
CA ALA A 309 25.57 -3.01 -7.09
C ALA A 309 24.86 -1.88 -7.81
N LEU A 310 25.63 -1.09 -8.58
CA LEU A 310 25.11 -0.05 -9.46
C LEU A 310 25.94 0.08 -10.75
N SER A 311 25.27 0.05 -11.91
CA SER A 311 25.89 0.41 -13.19
C SER A 311 24.98 1.27 -14.04
N SER A 312 25.58 2.05 -14.93
CA SER A 312 24.94 2.62 -16.10
C SER A 312 25.27 1.82 -17.37
N ASP A 313 24.40 1.89 -18.37
CA ASP A 313 24.70 1.49 -19.76
C ASP A 313 24.82 2.70 -20.70
N ASN A 314 25.00 2.45 -22.01
CA ASN A 314 25.14 3.51 -23.00
C ASN A 314 23.85 4.31 -23.24
N ASP A 315 22.70 3.72 -22.92
CA ASP A 315 21.36 4.31 -23.08
C ASP A 315 20.90 5.03 -21.79
N ASN A 316 21.82 5.29 -20.86
CA ASN A 316 21.58 5.90 -19.55
C ASN A 316 20.68 5.09 -18.62
N ASN A 317 20.41 3.82 -18.92
CA ASN A 317 19.70 2.98 -17.97
C ASN A 317 20.60 2.69 -16.77
N ILE A 318 20.03 2.73 -15.57
CA ILE A 318 20.74 2.39 -14.34
C ILE A 318 20.26 1.04 -13.85
N TYR A 319 21.18 0.10 -13.68
CA TYR A 319 20.90 -1.20 -13.09
C TYR A 319 21.39 -1.20 -11.66
N PHE A 320 20.57 -1.73 -10.76
CA PHE A 320 21.02 -2.05 -9.42
C PHE A 320 20.63 -3.48 -9.06
N ILE A 321 21.48 -4.12 -8.25
CA ILE A 321 21.27 -5.48 -7.79
C ILE A 321 21.24 -5.49 -6.28
N THR A 322 20.26 -6.18 -5.72
CA THR A 322 20.08 -6.29 -4.29
C THR A 322 20.98 -7.38 -3.68
N GLY A 323 21.26 -7.28 -2.39
CA GLY A 323 22.07 -8.28 -1.70
C GLY A 323 21.37 -9.63 -1.54
N ASP A 324 20.15 -9.64 -1.01
CA ASP A 324 19.37 -10.85 -0.77
C ASP A 324 18.56 -11.19 -2.04
N ASN A 325 18.58 -12.44 -2.49
CA ASN A 325 18.02 -12.95 -3.76
C ASN A 325 18.64 -12.41 -5.07
N ALA A 326 19.67 -11.54 -4.99
CA ALA A 326 20.31 -10.96 -6.17
C ALA A 326 19.29 -10.37 -7.17
N ASP A 327 18.25 -9.71 -6.64
CA ASP A 327 17.19 -9.12 -7.47
C ASP A 327 17.77 -7.96 -8.29
N ILE A 328 17.58 -8.02 -9.59
CA ILE A 328 18.04 -7.04 -10.57
C ILE A 328 16.90 -6.10 -10.90
N TYR A 329 17.17 -4.82 -10.79
CA TYR A 329 16.27 -3.74 -11.15
C TYR A 329 16.91 -2.85 -12.20
N LYS A 330 16.09 -2.30 -13.08
CA LYS A 330 16.48 -1.33 -14.11
C LYS A 330 15.68 -0.05 -13.94
N ILE A 331 16.36 1.08 -13.90
CA ILE A 331 15.79 2.42 -14.04
C ILE A 331 16.05 2.84 -15.47
N ASN A 332 15.00 3.10 -16.24
CA ASN A 332 15.12 3.48 -17.63
C ASN A 332 15.71 4.90 -17.77
N GLY A 333 16.65 5.07 -18.70
CA GLY A 333 17.37 6.33 -18.91
C GLY A 333 16.52 7.47 -19.48
N ASP A 334 15.47 7.13 -20.25
CA ASP A 334 14.63 8.10 -20.96
C ASP A 334 13.54 8.69 -20.05
N ASP A 335 12.86 7.84 -19.28
CA ASP A 335 11.71 8.23 -18.45
C ASP A 335 11.96 8.14 -16.93
N GLY A 336 13.08 7.53 -16.51
CA GLY A 336 13.43 7.35 -15.11
C GLY A 336 12.65 6.24 -14.38
N LEU A 337 11.91 5.40 -15.12
CA LEU A 337 10.99 4.42 -14.54
C LEU A 337 11.69 3.09 -14.16
N LEU A 338 11.34 2.55 -13.00
CA LEU A 338 11.86 1.35 -12.37
C LEU A 338 11.14 0.09 -12.83
N SER A 339 11.90 -0.89 -13.28
CA SER A 339 11.39 -2.21 -13.64
C SER A 339 12.14 -3.30 -12.88
N TYR A 340 11.40 -4.28 -12.35
CA TYR A 340 12.00 -5.50 -11.78
C TYR A 340 12.33 -6.47 -12.91
N ILE A 341 13.59 -6.78 -13.11
CA ILE A 341 14.04 -7.67 -14.20
C ILE A 341 13.84 -9.13 -13.82
N GLY A 342 14.14 -9.46 -12.56
CA GLY A 342 14.18 -10.82 -12.05
C GLY A 342 15.25 -10.95 -10.96
N GLY A 343 15.31 -12.11 -10.33
CA GLY A 343 16.30 -12.42 -9.31
C GLY A 343 16.66 -13.89 -9.34
N LEU A 344 17.58 -14.27 -8.47
CA LEU A 344 17.95 -15.66 -8.26
C LEU A 344 17.51 -16.07 -6.85
N GLU A 345 16.39 -16.79 -6.78
CA GLU A 345 15.84 -17.26 -5.52
C GLU A 345 16.89 -17.97 -4.67
N ASN A 346 16.99 -17.59 -3.39
CA ASN A 346 17.93 -18.16 -2.42
C ASN A 346 19.42 -18.00 -2.81
N LYS A 347 19.77 -17.01 -3.64
CA LYS A 347 21.16 -16.66 -3.98
C LYS A 347 21.48 -15.26 -3.45
N THR A 348 22.54 -15.14 -2.66
CA THR A 348 23.00 -13.85 -2.14
C THR A 348 24.07 -13.28 -3.07
N LEU A 349 23.90 -12.05 -3.52
CA LEU A 349 24.89 -11.37 -4.35
C LEU A 349 26.19 -11.13 -3.56
N SER A 350 27.34 -11.36 -4.18
CA SER A 350 28.64 -10.93 -3.63
C SER A 350 29.22 -9.73 -4.36
N THR A 351 29.15 -9.69 -5.69
CA THR A 351 29.77 -8.63 -6.50
C THR A 351 29.18 -8.61 -7.90
N PHE A 352 29.41 -7.52 -8.63
CA PHE A 352 28.92 -7.33 -9.98
C PHE A 352 29.94 -6.59 -10.83
N SER A 353 29.82 -6.72 -12.14
CA SER A 353 30.57 -5.94 -13.12
C SER A 353 29.74 -5.81 -14.40
N ALA A 354 29.43 -4.58 -14.79
CA ALA A 354 28.80 -4.30 -16.06
C ALA A 354 29.83 -4.19 -17.19
N THR A 355 29.41 -4.61 -18.38
CA THR A 355 30.18 -4.53 -19.61
C THR A 355 29.27 -4.14 -20.77
N LYS A 356 29.84 -3.94 -21.97
CA LYS A 356 29.03 -3.75 -23.18
C LYS A 356 28.20 -4.98 -23.55
N ASP A 357 28.66 -6.17 -23.16
CA ASP A 357 28.07 -7.46 -23.54
C ASP A 357 27.04 -7.98 -22.54
N GLY A 358 26.73 -7.21 -21.50
CA GLY A 358 25.78 -7.55 -20.44
C GLY A 358 26.31 -7.27 -19.03
N LEU A 359 25.50 -7.66 -18.03
CA LEU A 359 25.84 -7.53 -16.61
C LEU A 359 26.29 -8.88 -16.06
N TYR A 360 27.47 -8.91 -15.45
CA TYR A 360 27.97 -10.08 -14.74
C TYR A 360 27.81 -9.88 -13.24
N PHE A 361 27.47 -10.95 -12.53
CA PHE A 361 27.39 -10.92 -11.09
C PHE A 361 27.71 -12.27 -10.48
N ALA A 362 28.35 -12.25 -9.32
CA ALA A 362 28.77 -13.45 -8.61
C ALA A 362 27.93 -13.67 -7.37
N ILE A 363 27.73 -14.94 -7.02
CA ILE A 363 26.95 -15.36 -5.87
C ILE A 363 27.86 -15.77 -4.73
N SER A 364 27.57 -15.21 -3.55
CA SER A 364 28.27 -15.49 -2.32
C SER A 364 28.21 -16.98 -1.97
N LYS A 365 29.30 -17.47 -1.38
CA LYS A 365 29.52 -18.85 -0.88
C LYS A 365 29.51 -19.99 -1.91
N THR A 366 28.84 -19.83 -3.05
CA THR A 366 28.77 -20.87 -4.09
C THR A 366 29.85 -20.69 -5.16
N GLY A 367 30.31 -19.45 -5.36
CA GLY A 367 31.29 -19.12 -6.40
C GLY A 367 30.69 -19.11 -7.81
N GLU A 368 29.37 -19.18 -7.94
CA GLU A 368 28.69 -19.10 -9.23
C GLU A 368 28.74 -17.68 -9.80
N ILE A 369 28.89 -17.59 -11.12
CA ILE A 369 28.85 -16.33 -11.84
C ILE A 369 27.70 -16.42 -12.85
N TYR A 370 26.90 -15.38 -12.91
CA TYR A 370 25.76 -15.25 -13.81
C TYR A 370 25.96 -14.06 -14.73
N LYS A 371 25.34 -14.15 -15.91
CA LYS A 371 25.30 -13.10 -16.91
C LYS A 371 23.83 -12.77 -17.21
N MET A 372 23.48 -11.49 -17.10
CA MET A 372 22.29 -10.94 -17.72
C MET A 372 22.66 -10.44 -19.11
N GLN A 373 22.08 -11.03 -20.15
CA GLN A 373 22.24 -10.60 -21.53
C GLN A 373 21.35 -9.38 -21.83
N ASN A 374 21.64 -8.66 -22.91
CA ASN A 374 20.77 -7.57 -23.38
C ASN A 374 19.51 -8.08 -24.10
N ASN A 375 19.51 -9.35 -24.51
CA ASN A 375 18.40 -10.00 -25.20
C ASN A 375 17.34 -10.49 -24.21
N ASN A 376 16.09 -10.50 -24.64
CA ASN A 376 14.98 -11.06 -23.86
C ASN A 376 14.75 -12.53 -24.16
N LEU A 377 14.11 -13.22 -23.23
CA LEU A 377 13.65 -14.60 -23.40
C LEU A 377 12.67 -14.70 -24.58
N SER A 378 12.63 -15.86 -25.24
CA SER A 378 11.68 -16.14 -26.32
C SER A 378 10.29 -16.54 -25.83
N GLU A 379 10.17 -16.94 -24.57
CA GLU A 379 8.90 -17.31 -23.94
C GLU A 379 8.93 -16.99 -22.44
N GLY A 380 7.77 -16.61 -21.91
CA GLY A 380 7.57 -16.44 -20.49
C GLY A 380 6.09 -16.50 -20.11
N SER A 381 5.81 -16.66 -18.82
CA SER A 381 4.47 -16.70 -18.27
C SER A 381 4.36 -15.97 -16.94
N PHE A 382 3.23 -15.31 -16.72
CA PHE A 382 2.82 -14.74 -15.44
C PHE A 382 1.56 -15.44 -14.96
N VAL A 383 1.54 -15.87 -13.70
CA VAL A 383 0.33 -16.40 -13.04
C VAL A 383 -0.01 -15.47 -11.87
N SER A 384 -1.21 -14.90 -11.87
CA SER A 384 -1.63 -14.00 -10.80
C SER A 384 -1.73 -14.71 -9.45
N ASP A 385 -1.70 -13.97 -8.35
CA ASP A 385 -2.25 -14.47 -7.08
C ASP A 385 -3.78 -14.67 -7.22
N THR A 386 -4.40 -15.26 -6.21
CA THR A 386 -5.86 -15.38 -6.12
C THR A 386 -6.50 -14.01 -5.87
N LEU A 387 -7.39 -13.60 -6.78
CA LEU A 387 -8.10 -12.33 -6.72
C LEU A 387 -9.49 -12.54 -6.12
N ASP A 388 -9.77 -11.92 -4.97
CA ASP A 388 -11.07 -12.01 -4.27
C ASP A 388 -12.11 -11.04 -4.87
N LEU A 389 -13.12 -11.58 -5.55
CA LEU A 389 -14.28 -10.84 -6.07
C LEU A 389 -15.35 -10.60 -4.98
N ARG A 390 -15.05 -10.91 -3.72
CA ARG A 390 -15.88 -10.77 -2.50
C ARG A 390 -17.07 -11.72 -2.42
N LEU A 391 -17.82 -11.84 -3.51
CA LEU A 391 -19.01 -12.67 -3.63
C LEU A 391 -18.85 -13.69 -4.75
N LEU A 392 -19.67 -14.74 -4.70
CA LEU A 392 -19.80 -15.68 -5.82
C LEU A 392 -20.15 -14.88 -7.08
N SER A 393 -19.31 -14.98 -8.10
CA SER A 393 -19.37 -14.11 -9.27
C SER A 393 -19.34 -14.90 -10.56
N LYS A 394 -20.02 -14.39 -11.57
CA LYS A 394 -19.94 -14.87 -12.94
C LYS A 394 -19.06 -13.93 -13.75
N LEU A 395 -18.00 -14.47 -14.35
CA LEU A 395 -17.11 -13.70 -15.20
C LEU A 395 -17.79 -13.34 -16.53
N GLY A 396 -17.50 -12.14 -17.04
CA GLY A 396 -18.05 -11.59 -18.26
C GLY A 396 -17.06 -11.69 -19.42
N SER A 397 -16.20 -10.69 -19.58
CA SER A 397 -15.24 -10.60 -20.67
C SER A 397 -13.90 -10.09 -20.17
N LEU A 398 -12.86 -10.44 -20.91
CA LEU A 398 -11.54 -9.84 -20.82
C LEU A 398 -11.54 -8.60 -21.72
N ASN A 399 -10.89 -7.52 -21.31
CA ASN A 399 -10.40 -6.46 -22.19
C ASN A 399 -8.88 -6.33 -21.99
N ALA A 400 -8.09 -6.40 -23.05
CA ALA A 400 -6.64 -6.31 -22.97
C ALA A 400 -6.08 -5.29 -23.97
N MET A 401 -5.05 -4.56 -23.56
CA MET A 401 -4.32 -3.66 -24.44
C MET A 401 -2.93 -4.23 -24.68
N THR A 402 -2.68 -4.68 -25.91
CA THR A 402 -1.45 -5.35 -26.29
C THR A 402 -0.71 -4.63 -27.42
N SER A 403 0.61 -4.81 -27.48
CA SER A 403 1.45 -4.51 -28.64
C SER A 403 2.19 -5.80 -29.00
N ILE A 404 1.88 -6.38 -30.17
CA ILE A 404 2.39 -7.69 -30.59
C ILE A 404 3.20 -7.50 -31.88
N PRO A 405 4.54 -7.47 -31.80
CA PRO A 405 5.40 -7.44 -32.98
C PRO A 405 5.25 -8.70 -33.86
N GLU A 406 5.72 -8.62 -35.11
CA GLU A 406 5.72 -9.78 -36.01
C GLU A 406 6.51 -10.96 -35.38
N GLY A 407 5.94 -12.16 -35.43
CA GLY A 407 6.53 -13.36 -34.81
C GLY A 407 6.37 -13.44 -33.29
N SER A 408 5.56 -12.56 -32.69
CA SER A 408 5.20 -12.60 -31.26
C SER A 408 3.75 -13.05 -31.02
N ASP A 409 3.46 -13.46 -29.79
CA ASP A 409 2.13 -13.87 -29.35
C ASP A 409 1.92 -13.54 -27.86
N ILE A 410 0.67 -13.25 -27.48
CA ILE A 410 0.21 -13.15 -26.09
C ILE A 410 -1.06 -13.99 -25.95
N SER A 411 -1.06 -14.96 -25.04
CA SER A 411 -2.23 -15.80 -24.74
C SER A 411 -2.69 -15.62 -23.29
N PHE A 412 -4.01 -15.64 -23.09
CA PHE A 412 -4.64 -15.45 -21.78
C PHE A 412 -5.43 -16.69 -21.37
N GLU A 413 -5.32 -17.06 -20.11
CA GLU A 413 -6.11 -18.13 -19.51
C GLU A 413 -6.66 -17.70 -18.15
N VAL A 414 -7.80 -18.25 -17.76
CA VAL A 414 -8.44 -17.94 -16.48
C VAL A 414 -9.00 -19.18 -15.81
N ARG A 415 -9.06 -19.17 -14.49
CA ARG A 415 -9.81 -20.12 -13.69
C ARG A 415 -10.49 -19.45 -12.51
N THR A 416 -11.46 -20.15 -11.94
CA THR A 416 -12.24 -19.67 -10.79
C THR A 416 -12.28 -20.71 -9.67
N GLY A 417 -12.55 -20.24 -8.46
CA GLY A 417 -12.70 -21.09 -7.28
C GLY A 417 -13.43 -20.40 -6.15
N ASN A 418 -13.70 -21.14 -5.07
CA ASN A 418 -14.46 -20.65 -3.92
C ASN A 418 -13.65 -20.65 -2.61
N VAL A 419 -12.35 -20.93 -2.68
CA VAL A 419 -11.41 -20.90 -1.55
C VAL A 419 -10.20 -20.01 -1.90
N ALA A 420 -9.69 -19.27 -0.92
CA ALA A 420 -8.63 -18.29 -1.14
C ALA A 420 -7.27 -18.89 -1.52
N ARG A 421 -6.99 -20.14 -1.14
CA ARG A 421 -5.78 -20.85 -1.54
C ARG A 421 -6.15 -21.87 -2.59
N VAL A 422 -5.44 -21.89 -3.71
CA VAL A 422 -5.70 -22.86 -4.78
C VAL A 422 -5.55 -24.28 -4.24
N ASP A 423 -6.58 -25.09 -4.42
CA ASP A 423 -6.61 -26.53 -4.14
C ASP A 423 -7.30 -27.28 -5.30
N ASN A 424 -7.58 -28.56 -5.11
CA ASN A 424 -8.22 -29.42 -6.11
C ASN A 424 -9.71 -29.15 -6.36
N THR A 425 -10.31 -28.14 -5.71
CA THR A 425 -11.70 -27.73 -5.92
C THR A 425 -11.85 -26.57 -6.91
N TRP A 426 -10.73 -25.94 -7.29
CA TRP A 426 -10.70 -24.91 -8.32
C TRP A 426 -10.94 -25.51 -9.72
N SER A 427 -11.46 -24.69 -10.63
CA SER A 427 -11.57 -25.08 -12.03
C SER A 427 -10.18 -25.19 -12.67
N GLU A 428 -10.11 -25.94 -13.77
CA GLU A 428 -8.96 -25.86 -14.67
C GLU A 428 -8.85 -24.46 -15.30
N PHE A 429 -7.64 -24.13 -15.77
CA PHE A 429 -7.44 -22.95 -16.62
C PHE A 429 -8.11 -23.17 -17.97
N ILE A 430 -8.86 -22.16 -18.41
CA ILE A 430 -9.47 -22.12 -19.73
C ILE A 430 -8.90 -20.96 -20.54
N PRO A 431 -8.70 -21.13 -21.86
CA PRO A 431 -8.23 -20.05 -22.72
C PRO A 431 -9.31 -18.99 -22.91
N ILE A 432 -8.86 -17.73 -23.03
CA ILE A 432 -9.69 -16.58 -23.37
C ILE A 432 -9.06 -15.91 -24.60
N ALA A 433 -9.88 -15.60 -25.60
CA ALA A 433 -9.43 -14.73 -26.69
C ALA A 433 -9.17 -13.31 -26.17
N GLU A 434 -8.29 -12.56 -26.84
CA GLU A 434 -8.19 -11.12 -26.62
C GLU A 434 -9.55 -10.47 -26.85
N ASP A 435 -9.96 -9.61 -25.92
CA ASP A 435 -11.31 -9.01 -25.87
C ASP A 435 -12.48 -10.02 -25.88
N GLY A 436 -12.21 -11.26 -25.42
CA GLY A 436 -13.12 -12.39 -25.50
C GLY A 436 -14.03 -12.58 -24.28
N LYS A 437 -15.13 -13.31 -24.50
CA LYS A 437 -16.00 -13.77 -23.41
C LYS A 437 -15.33 -14.86 -22.60
N ILE A 438 -15.50 -14.78 -21.28
CA ILE A 438 -14.96 -15.74 -20.33
C ILE A 438 -16.01 -16.81 -20.05
N ASN A 439 -15.67 -18.07 -20.35
CA ASN A 439 -16.56 -19.22 -20.15
C ASN A 439 -16.12 -20.08 -18.95
N ALA A 440 -15.65 -19.43 -17.88
CA ALA A 440 -15.24 -20.11 -16.66
C ALA A 440 -16.46 -20.41 -15.77
N PRO A 441 -16.42 -21.43 -14.91
CA PRO A 441 -17.44 -21.62 -13.89
C PRO A 441 -17.58 -20.40 -12.98
N ASP A 442 -18.74 -20.24 -12.35
CA ASP A 442 -18.94 -19.19 -11.36
C ASP A 442 -18.04 -19.43 -10.13
N GLY A 443 -17.43 -18.37 -9.61
CA GLY A 443 -16.54 -18.46 -8.46
C GLY A 443 -16.37 -17.13 -7.76
N ARG A 444 -16.05 -17.16 -6.46
CA ARG A 444 -15.69 -15.96 -5.70
C ARG A 444 -14.28 -15.48 -6.00
N TYR A 445 -13.36 -16.40 -6.24
CA TYR A 445 -11.97 -16.09 -6.53
C TYR A 445 -11.68 -16.33 -8.01
N LEU A 446 -10.81 -15.49 -8.54
CA LEU A 446 -10.31 -15.48 -9.90
C LEU A 446 -8.80 -15.68 -9.87
N GLN A 447 -8.25 -16.44 -10.80
CA GLN A 447 -6.83 -16.43 -11.10
C GLN A 447 -6.63 -16.47 -12.62
N PHE A 448 -5.67 -15.70 -13.12
CA PHE A 448 -5.36 -15.66 -14.54
C PHE A 448 -3.90 -16.00 -14.82
N ARG A 449 -3.64 -16.44 -16.04
CA ARG A 449 -2.32 -16.72 -16.57
C ARG A 449 -2.15 -15.98 -17.89
N VAL A 450 -1.02 -15.31 -18.05
CA VAL A 450 -0.57 -14.68 -19.29
C VAL A 450 0.66 -15.41 -19.76
N THR A 451 0.71 -15.80 -21.03
CA THR A 451 1.91 -16.36 -21.67
C THR A 451 2.29 -15.50 -22.85
N MET A 452 3.57 -15.16 -22.95
CA MET A 452 4.13 -14.33 -24.02
C MET A 452 5.19 -15.11 -24.78
N LYS A 453 5.23 -14.96 -26.09
CA LYS A 453 6.23 -15.59 -26.96
C LYS A 453 6.75 -14.60 -27.99
N THR A 454 8.00 -14.76 -28.41
CA THR A 454 8.59 -14.05 -29.55
C THR A 454 9.64 -14.93 -30.25
N SER A 455 9.72 -14.83 -31.57
CA SER A 455 10.84 -15.35 -32.35
C SER A 455 12.01 -14.36 -32.47
N ASN A 456 11.85 -13.11 -32.03
CA ASN A 456 12.87 -12.06 -32.08
C ASN A 456 13.13 -11.50 -30.68
N SER A 457 14.29 -11.83 -30.08
CA SER A 457 14.65 -11.42 -28.72
C SER A 457 14.84 -9.91 -28.52
N GLU A 458 14.96 -9.14 -29.61
CA GLU A 458 15.08 -7.67 -29.59
C GLU A 458 13.72 -6.96 -29.73
N SER A 459 12.66 -7.68 -30.15
CA SER A 459 11.32 -7.14 -30.32
C SER A 459 10.31 -8.04 -29.60
N VAL A 460 9.95 -7.62 -28.38
CA VAL A 460 9.11 -8.41 -27.47
C VAL A 460 7.67 -7.90 -27.45
N PRO A 461 6.67 -8.79 -27.25
CA PRO A 461 5.30 -8.39 -27.02
C PRO A 461 5.16 -7.64 -25.68
N VAL A 462 4.19 -6.72 -25.62
CA VAL A 462 3.87 -5.92 -24.44
C VAL A 462 2.39 -6.04 -24.13
N LEU A 463 2.05 -6.35 -22.87
CA LEU A 463 0.69 -6.20 -22.33
C LEU A 463 0.65 -4.95 -21.46
N SER A 464 -0.01 -3.89 -21.92
CA SER A 464 -0.10 -2.62 -21.22
C SER A 464 -1.18 -2.58 -20.14
N SER A 465 -2.33 -3.20 -20.39
CA SER A 465 -3.41 -3.30 -19.40
C SER A 465 -4.30 -4.51 -19.64
N MET A 466 -4.97 -4.96 -18.60
CA MET A 466 -5.88 -6.10 -18.64
C MET A 466 -7.00 -5.93 -17.61
N ASP A 467 -8.25 -6.04 -18.06
CA ASP A 467 -9.43 -5.86 -17.24
C ASP A 467 -10.39 -7.05 -17.36
N PHE A 468 -10.94 -7.49 -16.24
CA PHE A 468 -11.98 -8.53 -16.20
C PHE A 468 -13.31 -7.91 -15.81
N THR A 469 -14.35 -8.11 -16.61
CA THR A 469 -15.71 -7.79 -16.17
C THR A 469 -16.35 -8.98 -15.46
N TYR A 470 -17.20 -8.72 -14.47
CA TYR A 470 -17.94 -9.75 -13.76
C TYR A 470 -19.24 -9.21 -13.17
N ILE A 471 -20.17 -10.11 -12.83
CA ILE A 471 -21.38 -9.80 -12.07
C ILE A 471 -21.41 -10.63 -10.78
N GLU A 472 -21.80 -10.00 -9.68
CA GLU A 472 -21.87 -10.64 -8.36
C GLU A 472 -23.26 -11.26 -8.15
N ASN A 473 -23.35 -12.32 -7.33
CA ASN A 473 -24.64 -12.86 -6.90
C ASN A 473 -25.44 -11.79 -6.15
N ASN A 474 -26.71 -11.57 -6.51
CA ASN A 474 -27.52 -10.55 -5.83
C ASN A 474 -27.79 -10.97 -4.38
N LEU A 475 -27.69 -10.05 -3.42
CA LEU A 475 -27.93 -10.30 -2.00
C LEU A 475 -29.08 -9.42 -1.51
N PRO A 476 -29.90 -9.90 -0.55
CA PRO A 476 -30.97 -9.07 -0.02
C PRO A 476 -30.41 -7.88 0.75
N PRO A 477 -31.06 -6.71 0.66
CA PRO A 477 -30.68 -5.56 1.46
C PRO A 477 -30.95 -5.80 2.94
N ASP A 478 -30.40 -4.96 3.81
CA ASP A 478 -30.70 -4.92 5.23
C ASP A 478 -31.28 -3.55 5.63
N VAL A 479 -32.17 -3.56 6.63
CA VAL A 479 -32.80 -2.35 7.18
C VAL A 479 -33.04 -2.51 8.68
N LEU A 480 -32.47 -1.61 9.47
CA LEU A 480 -32.43 -1.67 10.93
C LEU A 480 -32.62 -0.29 11.56
N ASN A 481 -32.75 -0.25 12.90
CA ASN A 481 -32.72 0.97 13.72
C ASN A 481 -33.73 2.05 13.28
N GLY A 482 -34.96 1.63 13.03
CA GLY A 482 -36.06 2.54 12.69
C GLY A 482 -36.60 3.27 13.92
N GLY A 483 -36.94 4.55 13.77
CA GLY A 483 -37.48 5.38 14.84
C GLY A 483 -38.18 6.64 14.34
N LEU A 484 -38.76 7.39 15.27
CA LEU A 484 -39.41 8.68 15.03
C LEU A 484 -38.76 9.73 15.93
N THR A 485 -38.56 10.93 15.39
CA THR A 485 -38.06 12.08 16.14
C THR A 485 -38.83 13.35 15.77
N THR A 486 -39.18 14.11 16.80
CA THR A 486 -39.96 15.37 16.75
C THR A 486 -39.13 16.59 17.17
N TYR A 487 -37.88 16.41 17.61
CA TYR A 487 -37.12 17.47 18.26
C TYR A 487 -36.30 18.33 17.28
N TYR A 488 -36.69 19.60 17.18
CA TYR A 488 -35.80 20.68 16.74
C TYR A 488 -34.72 20.93 17.82
N LYS A 489 -33.44 20.69 17.53
CA LYS A 489 -32.34 21.22 18.35
C LYS A 489 -31.91 22.57 17.78
N GLN A 490 -32.14 23.67 18.49
CA GLN A 490 -31.33 24.88 18.28
C GLN A 490 -29.89 24.53 18.68
N GLN A 491 -29.02 24.44 17.69
CA GLN A 491 -27.62 24.08 17.87
C GLN A 491 -26.85 25.29 18.43
N ASN A 492 -26.73 25.39 19.75
CA ASN A 492 -25.65 26.12 20.41
C ASN A 492 -24.68 25.11 21.00
N ASP A 493 -23.97 24.36 20.15
CA ASP A 493 -22.61 23.98 20.47
C ASP A 493 -21.81 23.60 19.23
N SER A 494 -20.64 24.22 19.15
CA SER A 494 -19.63 24.04 18.13
C SER A 494 -18.91 22.70 18.29
N SER A 495 -18.50 22.13 17.16
CA SER A 495 -17.68 20.92 17.00
C SER A 495 -18.39 19.57 17.18
N GLU A 496 -19.19 19.19 16.18
CA GLU A 496 -19.09 17.85 15.59
C GLU A 496 -19.78 17.82 14.21
N THR A 497 -18.97 17.67 13.16
CA THR A 497 -19.43 17.48 11.80
C THR A 497 -20.03 16.09 11.63
N THR A 498 -21.36 15.97 11.68
CA THR A 498 -22.07 14.88 11.00
C THR A 498 -23.35 15.38 10.33
N LYS A 499 -23.56 14.89 9.10
CA LYS A 499 -24.65 15.19 8.16
C LYS A 499 -26.01 14.67 8.64
N SER A 500 -26.41 14.96 9.86
CA SER A 500 -27.77 14.65 10.31
C SER A 500 -28.75 15.67 9.73
N PRO A 501 -29.87 15.22 9.16
CA PRO A 501 -30.89 16.13 8.64
C PRO A 501 -31.39 17.07 9.76
N GLN A 502 -31.22 18.39 9.59
CA GLN A 502 -31.82 19.38 10.48
C GLN A 502 -33.33 19.42 10.22
N LEU A 503 -34.13 19.28 11.28
CA LEU A 503 -35.58 19.49 11.26
C LEU A 503 -35.88 20.98 11.30
N GLU A 504 -36.99 21.42 10.69
CA GLU A 504 -37.57 22.75 10.96
C GLU A 504 -38.56 22.70 12.12
N GLU A 505 -39.03 23.87 12.56
CA GLU A 505 -40.15 23.97 13.50
C GLU A 505 -41.40 23.28 12.91
N ASN A 506 -42.09 22.49 13.73
CA ASN A 506 -43.25 21.66 13.34
C ASN A 506 -42.94 20.59 12.29
N GLU A 507 -41.70 20.11 12.20
CA GLU A 507 -41.35 18.92 11.42
C GLU A 507 -41.13 17.69 12.29
N THR A 508 -41.63 16.56 11.79
CA THR A 508 -41.34 15.23 12.32
C THR A 508 -40.57 14.43 11.27
N MET A 509 -39.65 13.58 11.73
CA MET A 509 -38.91 12.66 10.86
C MET A 509 -39.01 11.23 11.35
N ILE A 510 -39.33 10.34 10.42
CA ILE A 510 -39.14 8.90 10.56
C ILE A 510 -37.80 8.55 9.92
N TYR A 511 -36.95 7.82 10.62
CA TYR A 511 -35.60 7.48 10.15
C TYR A 511 -35.32 5.98 10.33
N TRP A 512 -34.37 5.46 9.55
CA TRP A 512 -33.86 4.08 9.64
C TRP A 512 -32.42 4.03 9.13
N LYS A 513 -31.80 2.85 9.20
CA LYS A 513 -30.49 2.56 8.61
C LYS A 513 -30.63 1.42 7.62
N GLY A 514 -30.37 1.69 6.34
CA GLY A 514 -30.29 0.65 5.31
C GLY A 514 -28.84 0.40 4.86
N SER A 515 -28.56 -0.82 4.45
CA SER A 515 -27.28 -1.23 3.87
C SER A 515 -27.45 -2.41 2.93
N ASP A 516 -26.72 -2.42 1.82
CA ASP A 516 -26.68 -3.57 0.92
C ASP A 516 -25.31 -4.28 0.99
N PRO A 517 -25.25 -5.62 1.15
CA PRO A 517 -24.00 -6.36 1.18
C PRO A 517 -23.14 -6.26 -0.09
N ASN A 518 -23.72 -6.14 -1.28
CA ASN A 518 -22.96 -5.99 -2.53
C ASN A 518 -22.78 -4.51 -2.92
N GLY A 519 -23.46 -3.59 -2.22
CA GLY A 519 -23.37 -2.14 -2.42
C GLY A 519 -24.37 -1.56 -3.41
N ASP A 520 -25.41 -2.31 -3.79
CA ASP A 520 -26.50 -1.83 -4.62
C ASP A 520 -27.26 -0.66 -3.95
N LYS A 521 -27.74 0.28 -4.78
CA LYS A 521 -28.50 1.45 -4.32
C LYS A 521 -29.88 1.03 -3.84
N LEU A 522 -30.20 1.46 -2.61
CA LEU A 522 -31.46 1.11 -1.96
C LEU A 522 -32.55 2.15 -2.20
N ILE A 523 -33.76 1.64 -2.41
CA ILE A 523 -35.02 2.38 -2.42
C ILE A 523 -35.89 1.87 -1.28
N TYR A 524 -36.61 2.77 -0.60
CA TYR A 524 -37.48 2.43 0.52
C TYR A 524 -38.94 2.77 0.25
N ASP A 525 -39.82 1.89 0.72
CA ASP A 525 -41.25 2.12 0.85
C ASP A 525 -41.60 2.19 2.35
N LEU A 526 -42.41 3.18 2.74
CA LEU A 526 -42.78 3.47 4.12
C LEU A 526 -44.29 3.39 4.28
N GLU A 527 -44.72 2.58 5.24
CA GLU A 527 -46.11 2.38 5.58
C GLU A 527 -46.31 2.53 7.08
N TYR A 528 -47.55 2.83 7.49
CA TYR A 528 -47.90 3.04 8.89
C TYR A 528 -49.31 2.52 9.19
N LYS A 529 -49.59 2.22 10.45
CA LYS A 529 -50.94 1.98 10.97
C LYS A 529 -51.06 2.50 12.39
N LEU A 530 -52.27 2.93 12.77
CA LEU A 530 -52.59 3.10 14.19
C LEU A 530 -52.61 1.73 14.87
N LYS A 531 -52.22 1.65 16.14
CA LYS A 531 -52.20 0.40 16.91
C LYS A 531 -53.55 -0.32 16.97
N SER A 532 -54.65 0.42 16.86
CA SER A 532 -56.02 -0.11 16.80
C SER A 532 -56.42 -0.64 15.41
N GLU A 533 -55.66 -0.31 14.36
CA GLU A 533 -55.93 -0.70 12.98
C GLU A 533 -55.24 -2.03 12.62
N LYS A 534 -55.86 -2.78 11.71
CA LYS A 534 -55.32 -4.07 11.22
C LYS A 534 -54.39 -3.92 10.02
N ASN A 535 -54.68 -2.94 9.16
CA ASN A 535 -54.03 -2.81 7.85
C ASN A 535 -53.07 -1.62 7.83
N TYR A 536 -51.88 -1.85 7.27
CA TYR A 536 -50.94 -0.78 6.95
C TYR A 536 -51.46 0.09 5.80
N ARG A 537 -51.22 1.39 5.90
CA ARG A 537 -51.47 2.41 4.88
C ARG A 537 -50.13 2.92 4.39
N LYS A 538 -50.06 3.26 3.11
CA LYS A 538 -48.85 3.84 2.52
C LYS A 538 -48.66 5.28 2.99
N LEU A 539 -47.48 5.59 3.51
CA LEU A 539 -47.05 6.94 3.86
C LEU A 539 -46.19 7.55 2.75
N ALA A 540 -45.22 6.78 2.24
CA ALA A 540 -44.35 7.19 1.14
C ALA A 540 -43.82 5.97 0.38
N ASN A 541 -43.37 6.17 -0.86
CA ASN A 541 -42.68 5.14 -1.65
C ASN A 541 -41.55 5.75 -2.46
N ASN A 542 -40.69 4.89 -3.00
CA ASN A 542 -39.57 5.29 -3.85
C ASN A 542 -38.61 6.28 -3.16
N LEU A 543 -38.43 6.15 -1.84
CA LEU A 543 -37.52 7.01 -1.09
C LEU A 543 -36.07 6.57 -1.35
N GLU A 544 -35.21 7.49 -1.78
CA GLU A 544 -33.77 7.24 -1.92
C GLU A 544 -33.00 7.54 -0.62
N THR A 545 -33.63 8.26 0.31
CA THR A 545 -33.05 8.62 1.61
C THR A 545 -33.54 7.66 2.69
N PRO A 546 -32.70 7.36 3.71
CA PRO A 546 -33.08 6.48 4.81
C PRO A 546 -33.90 7.22 5.89
N TYR A 547 -34.70 8.18 5.46
CA TYR A 547 -35.60 8.96 6.31
C TYR A 547 -36.73 9.57 5.48
N PHE A 548 -37.82 9.91 6.15
CA PHE A 548 -38.97 10.62 5.62
C PHE A 548 -39.38 11.74 6.57
N ARG A 549 -39.57 12.97 6.05
CA ARG A 549 -39.99 14.14 6.83
C ARG A 549 -41.40 14.56 6.44
N PHE A 550 -42.16 15.01 7.43
CA PHE A 550 -43.49 15.57 7.23
C PHE A 550 -43.80 16.64 8.27
N LYS A 551 -44.75 17.52 7.96
CA LYS A 551 -45.23 18.51 8.93
C LYS A 551 -46.05 17.83 10.02
N SER A 552 -45.74 18.09 11.28
CA SER A 552 -46.25 17.35 12.45
C SER A 552 -47.78 17.32 12.52
N TYR A 553 -48.43 18.45 12.21
CA TYR A 553 -49.90 18.57 12.24
C TYR A 553 -50.65 17.74 11.18
N LEU A 554 -49.95 17.08 10.24
CA LEU A 554 -50.58 16.21 9.24
C LEU A 554 -50.93 14.83 9.78
N MET A 555 -50.40 14.46 10.96
CA MET A 555 -50.60 13.15 11.57
C MET A 555 -51.28 13.33 12.94
N PRO A 556 -52.43 12.66 13.21
CA PRO A 556 -53.07 12.74 14.52
C PRO A 556 -52.22 12.10 15.63
N SER A 557 -52.40 12.55 16.87
CA SER A 557 -51.76 11.93 18.04
C SER A 557 -52.25 10.49 18.24
N GLY A 558 -51.34 9.58 18.60
CA GLY A 558 -51.64 8.16 18.79
C GLY A 558 -50.40 7.28 18.91
N ILE A 559 -50.63 5.97 19.05
CA ILE A 559 -49.56 4.96 19.03
C ILE A 559 -49.57 4.29 17.65
N TYR A 560 -48.45 4.33 16.96
CA TYR A 560 -48.28 3.89 15.59
C TYR A 560 -47.29 2.73 15.47
N ASP A 561 -47.56 1.85 14.52
CA ASP A 561 -46.56 0.92 14.00
C ASP A 561 -46.15 1.38 12.60
N PHE A 562 -44.85 1.42 12.33
CA PHE A 562 -44.31 1.71 11.00
C PHE A 562 -43.73 0.45 10.37
N ARG A 563 -43.82 0.35 9.05
CA ARG A 563 -43.21 -0.70 8.26
C ARG A 563 -42.37 -0.07 7.17
N ILE A 564 -41.08 -0.38 7.18
CA ILE A 564 -40.10 0.11 6.21
C ILE A 564 -39.65 -1.08 5.38
N THR A 565 -39.83 -1.01 4.07
CA THR A 565 -39.35 -2.03 3.13
C THR A 565 -38.22 -1.45 2.30
N ALA A 566 -37.00 -1.94 2.52
CA ALA A 566 -35.84 -1.66 1.68
C ALA A 566 -35.81 -2.59 0.46
N SER A 567 -35.41 -2.06 -0.69
CA SER A 567 -35.33 -2.78 -1.96
C SER A 567 -34.11 -2.35 -2.77
N ASP A 568 -33.41 -3.31 -3.37
CA ASP A 568 -32.28 -3.13 -4.29
C ASP A 568 -32.71 -2.86 -5.75
N ARG A 569 -34.01 -2.61 -5.99
CA ARG A 569 -34.63 -2.51 -7.33
C ARG A 569 -34.14 -1.34 -8.18
N PHE A 570 -33.27 -0.48 -7.65
CA PHE A 570 -32.64 0.58 -8.45
C PHE A 570 -31.60 -0.01 -9.40
N ASP A 571 -30.79 -0.96 -8.90
CA ASP A 571 -29.67 -1.57 -9.63
C ASP A 571 -29.99 -2.96 -10.19
N ASN A 572 -31.15 -3.53 -9.82
CA ASN A 572 -31.59 -4.85 -10.25
C ASN A 572 -32.96 -4.80 -10.96
N PRO A 573 -33.18 -5.62 -12.01
CA PRO A 573 -34.50 -5.82 -12.61
C PRO A 573 -35.54 -6.22 -11.56
N ILE A 574 -36.79 -5.81 -11.79
CA ILE A 574 -37.90 -6.00 -10.84
C ILE A 574 -38.06 -7.47 -10.44
N ASP A 575 -37.89 -8.40 -11.37
CA ASP A 575 -38.00 -9.84 -11.17
C ASP A 575 -36.83 -10.49 -10.40
N LEU A 576 -35.69 -9.80 -10.32
CA LEU A 576 -34.48 -10.26 -9.61
C LEU A 576 -34.19 -9.46 -8.34
N SER A 577 -34.91 -8.36 -8.13
CA SER A 577 -34.79 -7.50 -6.97
C SER A 577 -35.17 -8.23 -5.68
N LYS A 578 -34.45 -7.91 -4.61
CA LYS A 578 -34.68 -8.43 -3.27
C LYS A 578 -35.11 -7.31 -2.34
N THR A 579 -35.85 -7.68 -1.31
CA THR A 579 -36.39 -6.75 -0.33
C THR A 579 -36.21 -7.25 1.09
N LYS A 580 -36.11 -6.31 2.02
CA LYS A 580 -36.12 -6.57 3.46
C LYS A 580 -37.04 -5.59 4.15
N THR A 581 -37.82 -6.11 5.10
CA THR A 581 -38.78 -5.30 5.87
C THR A 581 -38.36 -5.18 7.32
N LEU A 582 -38.49 -3.98 7.87
CA LEU A 582 -38.37 -3.64 9.28
C LEU A 582 -39.72 -3.13 9.78
N GLU A 583 -40.23 -3.73 10.85
CA GLU A 583 -41.37 -3.20 11.60
C GLU A 583 -40.88 -2.49 12.86
N VAL A 584 -41.33 -1.25 13.03
CA VAL A 584 -41.04 -0.40 14.19
C VAL A 584 -42.35 -0.24 14.95
N LEU A 585 -42.44 -0.89 16.11
CA LEU A 585 -43.70 -1.07 16.83
C LEU A 585 -43.85 -0.09 17.99
N ASN A 586 -45.10 0.24 18.32
CA ASN A 586 -45.47 1.05 19.49
C ASN A 586 -44.80 2.43 19.57
N ILE A 587 -44.66 3.10 18.43
CA ILE A 587 -44.15 4.47 18.40
C ILE A 587 -45.23 5.42 18.87
N LYS A 588 -45.02 6.02 20.05
CA LYS A 588 -45.86 7.10 20.55
C LYS A 588 -45.60 8.36 19.73
N TYR A 589 -46.66 8.97 19.22
CA TYR A 589 -46.63 10.26 18.55
C TYR A 589 -47.68 11.15 19.16
N ASP A 590 -47.27 12.29 19.73
CA ASP A 590 -48.16 13.18 20.44
C ASP A 590 -47.91 14.64 20.06
N ASN A 591 -48.88 15.22 19.39
CA ASN A 591 -48.91 16.60 18.92
C ASN A 591 -50.18 17.32 19.42
N ASP A 592 -50.89 16.74 20.40
CA ASP A 592 -52.00 17.40 21.08
C ASP A 592 -51.42 18.25 22.21
N SER A 593 -51.97 19.44 22.45
CA SER A 593 -51.53 20.26 23.59
C SER A 593 -52.38 19.96 24.83
N PRO A 594 -51.83 20.06 26.05
CA PRO A 594 -52.56 19.82 27.28
C PRO A 594 -53.80 20.70 27.45
N GLU A 595 -54.81 20.20 28.15
CA GLU A 595 -56.07 20.88 28.41
C GLU A 595 -56.34 21.17 29.88
N ILE A 596 -56.94 22.33 30.17
CA ILE A 596 -57.40 22.69 31.52
C ILE A 596 -58.92 22.46 31.65
N PHE A 597 -59.30 21.83 32.75
CA PHE A 597 -60.66 21.53 33.17
C PHE A 597 -60.93 22.09 34.58
N ASP A 598 -62.21 22.16 34.95
CA ASP A 598 -62.67 22.42 36.33
C ASP A 598 -62.12 23.72 36.95
N PHE A 599 -61.86 24.74 36.12
CA PHE A 599 -61.35 26.02 36.58
C PHE A 599 -62.35 26.74 37.49
N ALA A 600 -61.93 27.05 38.71
CA ALA A 600 -62.74 27.77 39.69
C ALA A 600 -61.89 28.75 40.51
N VAL A 601 -62.53 29.84 40.96
CA VAL A 601 -61.91 30.86 41.79
C VAL A 601 -62.76 31.09 43.03
N LYS A 602 -62.10 31.20 44.17
CA LYS A 602 -62.71 31.57 45.45
C LYS A 602 -61.90 32.69 46.10
N THR A 603 -62.59 33.74 46.56
CA THR A 603 -61.97 34.85 47.30
C THR A 603 -62.09 34.61 48.81
N GLU A 604 -60.97 34.65 49.53
CA GLU A 604 -60.90 34.55 50.99
C GLU A 604 -60.03 35.69 51.56
N GLY A 605 -60.66 36.74 52.08
CA GLY A 605 -59.94 37.94 52.50
C GLY A 605 -59.25 38.63 51.32
N ASN A 606 -57.96 38.97 51.47
CA ASN A 606 -57.13 39.57 50.42
C ASN A 606 -56.43 38.50 49.52
N LYS A 607 -57.00 37.30 49.42
CA LYS A 607 -56.43 36.18 48.65
C LYS A 607 -57.43 35.63 47.65
N ARG A 608 -56.95 35.29 46.46
CA ARG A 608 -57.69 34.50 45.45
C ARG A 608 -57.13 33.09 45.41
N ILE A 609 -58.00 32.11 45.65
CA ILE A 609 -57.68 30.69 45.55
C ILE A 609 -58.20 30.20 44.20
N VAL A 610 -57.30 29.79 43.33
CA VAL A 610 -57.61 29.28 41.99
C VAL A 610 -57.38 27.77 41.99
N THR A 611 -58.38 26.99 41.57
CA THR A 611 -58.28 25.54 41.43
C THR A 611 -58.57 25.12 40.00
N PHE A 612 -57.81 24.18 39.45
CA PHE A 612 -58.07 23.60 38.14
C PHE A 612 -57.40 22.24 38.00
N ARG A 613 -57.80 21.49 36.98
CA ARG A 613 -57.18 20.23 36.59
C ARG A 613 -56.55 20.39 35.21
N ALA A 614 -55.27 20.06 35.05
CA ALA A 614 -54.63 20.00 33.74
C ALA A 614 -54.48 18.53 33.32
N GLU A 615 -54.77 18.22 32.05
CA GLU A 615 -54.74 16.86 31.52
C GLU A 615 -54.18 16.84 30.09
N ASP A 616 -53.32 15.88 29.79
CA ASP A 616 -52.92 15.51 28.44
C ASP A 616 -53.28 14.05 28.13
N LYS A 617 -53.49 13.71 26.86
CA LYS A 617 -54.01 12.38 26.47
C LYS A 617 -52.94 11.30 26.35
N LEU A 618 -51.69 11.66 26.05
CA LEU A 618 -50.65 10.70 25.68
C LEU A 618 -49.29 10.98 26.34
N SER A 619 -49.15 12.12 27.01
CA SER A 619 -47.91 12.56 27.64
C SER A 619 -48.12 13.03 29.07
N PHE A 620 -47.07 12.94 29.86
CA PHE A 620 -47.12 13.49 31.21
C PHE A 620 -46.96 15.00 31.15
N LEU A 621 -47.50 15.69 32.14
CA LEU A 621 -47.25 17.11 32.30
C LEU A 621 -45.78 17.31 32.73
N LYS A 622 -45.12 18.31 32.17
CA LYS A 622 -43.70 18.61 32.45
C LYS A 622 -43.55 19.87 33.28
N THR A 623 -44.23 20.95 32.91
CA THR A 623 -44.25 22.18 33.71
C THR A 623 -45.61 22.86 33.64
N VAL A 624 -46.07 23.39 34.77
CA VAL A 624 -47.22 24.30 34.83
C VAL A 624 -46.78 25.59 35.49
N ARG A 625 -47.14 26.72 34.89
CA ARG A 625 -46.79 28.05 35.39
C ARG A 625 -47.98 28.97 35.29
N TYR A 626 -48.01 30.00 36.13
CA TYR A 626 -48.96 31.09 35.96
C TYR A 626 -48.30 32.45 35.97
N SER A 627 -48.99 33.41 35.41
CA SER A 627 -48.68 34.84 35.51
C SER A 627 -49.98 35.62 35.69
N THR A 628 -49.95 36.68 36.49
CA THR A 628 -51.01 37.70 36.50
C THR A 628 -50.63 38.82 35.53
N ILE A 629 -51.37 39.93 35.50
CA ILE A 629 -51.11 41.03 34.56
C ILE A 629 -49.74 41.73 34.77
N THR A 630 -48.95 41.29 35.75
CA THR A 630 -47.59 41.78 36.07
C THR A 630 -46.47 41.13 35.25
N GLU A 631 -46.79 40.16 34.37
CA GLU A 631 -45.88 39.47 33.44
C GLU A 631 -44.76 38.62 34.08
N GLU A 632 -44.74 38.44 35.40
CA GLU A 632 -43.83 37.50 36.07
C GLU A 632 -44.41 36.07 36.05
N TRP A 633 -43.62 35.08 35.64
CA TRP A 633 -44.03 33.67 35.56
C TRP A 633 -43.59 32.88 36.78
N HIS A 634 -44.56 32.26 37.46
CA HIS A 634 -44.35 31.44 38.64
C HIS A 634 -44.67 29.98 38.35
N TYR A 635 -43.76 29.06 38.70
CA TYR A 635 -44.04 27.62 38.64
C TYR A 635 -45.03 27.18 39.71
N ILE A 636 -45.90 26.25 39.34
CA ILE A 636 -46.90 25.67 40.24
C ILE A 636 -46.61 24.16 40.31
N LEU A 637 -46.63 23.63 41.54
CA LEU A 637 -46.64 22.19 41.76
C LEU A 637 -48.08 21.70 41.84
N PRO A 638 -48.37 20.48 41.36
CA PRO A 638 -49.66 19.86 41.58
C PRO A 638 -49.89 19.63 43.09
N ASP A 639 -51.12 19.37 43.47
CA ASP A 639 -51.53 19.27 44.89
C ASP A 639 -50.78 18.14 45.63
N ASP A 640 -50.36 17.09 44.92
CA ASP A 640 -49.56 15.98 45.43
C ASP A 640 -48.03 16.21 45.35
N LYS A 641 -47.63 17.33 44.75
CA LYS A 641 -46.27 17.89 44.62
C LYS A 641 -45.38 17.22 43.57
N VAL A 642 -45.89 16.35 42.70
CA VAL A 642 -45.09 15.70 41.65
C VAL A 642 -45.83 15.71 40.31
N LEU A 643 -45.18 16.18 39.24
CA LEU A 643 -45.71 16.08 37.87
C LEU A 643 -45.31 14.73 37.27
N ASP A 644 -46.06 13.67 37.56
CA ASP A 644 -45.76 12.30 37.08
C ASP A 644 -46.94 11.59 36.40
N SER A 645 -48.07 12.26 36.22
CA SER A 645 -49.23 11.71 35.53
C SER A 645 -49.70 12.54 34.32
N MET A 646 -50.64 11.94 33.58
CA MET A 646 -51.34 12.58 32.47
C MET A 646 -52.40 13.59 32.94
N SER A 647 -52.82 13.57 34.22
CA SER A 647 -53.89 14.43 34.73
C SER A 647 -53.61 14.83 36.17
N GLU A 648 -53.36 16.11 36.39
CA GLU A 648 -52.99 16.67 37.69
C GLU A 648 -53.94 17.77 38.16
N ASN A 649 -54.12 17.87 39.48
CA ASN A 649 -54.90 18.96 40.10
C ASN A 649 -53.96 20.01 40.70
N PHE A 650 -54.37 21.28 40.59
CA PHE A 650 -53.57 22.41 41.04
C PHE A 650 -54.41 23.36 41.87
N THR A 651 -53.81 23.82 42.97
CA THR A 651 -54.32 24.92 43.80
C THR A 651 -53.28 26.04 43.84
N ILE A 652 -53.66 27.23 43.37
CA ILE A 652 -52.86 28.45 43.43
C ILE A 652 -53.46 29.38 44.48
N ILE A 653 -52.62 29.99 45.31
CA ILE A 653 -53.01 31.06 46.23
C ILE A 653 -52.33 32.34 45.77
N ILE A 654 -53.11 33.32 45.35
CA ILE A 654 -52.65 34.64 44.91
C ILE A 654 -52.94 35.64 46.03
N ASP A 655 -51.88 36.23 46.59
CA ASP A 655 -51.95 37.20 47.69
C ASP A 655 -52.18 38.64 47.17
N ASP A 656 -53.20 38.81 46.32
CA ASP A 656 -53.60 40.08 45.70
C ASP A 656 -55.10 40.04 45.32
N GLU A 657 -55.94 40.78 46.04
CA GLU A 657 -57.37 40.89 45.72
C GLU A 657 -57.64 41.71 44.44
N GLU A 658 -56.72 42.57 44.00
CA GLU A 658 -56.88 43.42 42.82
C GLU A 658 -56.49 42.69 41.51
N ALA A 659 -55.92 41.49 41.60
CA ALA A 659 -55.58 40.66 40.44
C ALA A 659 -56.83 40.31 39.62
N GLY A 660 -57.02 40.98 38.47
CA GLY A 660 -58.19 40.80 37.60
C GLY A 660 -58.10 39.66 36.59
N SER A 661 -56.92 39.06 36.40
CA SER A 661 -56.72 37.97 35.44
C SER A 661 -55.53 37.09 35.78
N ILE A 662 -55.59 35.84 35.34
CA ILE A 662 -54.50 34.87 35.39
C ILE A 662 -54.30 34.25 34.00
N THR A 663 -53.04 34.04 33.62
CA THR A 663 -52.68 33.16 32.49
C THR A 663 -51.93 31.96 33.02
N ILE A 664 -52.35 30.76 32.61
CA ILE A 664 -51.73 29.48 32.96
C ILE A 664 -51.09 28.90 31.70
N GLU A 665 -49.79 28.59 31.78
CA GLU A 665 -49.04 27.84 30.78
C GLU A 665 -48.95 26.38 31.23
N VAL A 666 -49.33 25.46 30.35
CA VAL A 666 -49.17 24.02 30.57
C VAL A 666 -48.30 23.47 29.44
N LEU A 667 -47.20 22.81 29.81
CA LEU A 667 -46.24 22.14 28.92
C LEU A 667 -46.16 20.66 29.27
N ASP A 668 -46.24 19.78 28.28
CA ASP A 668 -46.05 18.34 28.45
C ASP A 668 -44.60 17.87 28.24
N THR A 669 -44.37 16.56 28.40
CA THR A 669 -43.05 15.93 28.21
C THR A 669 -42.58 15.88 26.75
N GLU A 670 -43.49 15.99 25.78
CA GLU A 670 -43.17 15.93 24.34
C GLU A 670 -42.90 17.32 23.74
N GLY A 671 -43.20 18.39 24.48
CA GLY A 671 -42.94 19.77 24.07
C GLY A 671 -44.20 20.56 23.68
N ASN A 672 -45.40 20.00 23.80
CA ASN A 672 -46.63 20.71 23.44
C ASN A 672 -47.01 21.70 24.56
N ILE A 673 -47.26 22.95 24.18
CA ILE A 673 -47.54 24.05 25.12
C ILE A 673 -48.89 24.68 24.79
N LYS A 674 -49.68 24.98 25.82
CA LYS A 674 -50.89 25.78 25.68
C LYS A 674 -51.01 26.82 26.79
N HIS A 675 -51.47 28.00 26.40
CA HIS A 675 -51.72 29.13 27.30
C HIS A 675 -53.23 29.31 27.48
N TYR A 676 -53.65 29.48 28.73
CA TYR A 676 -55.03 29.66 29.13
C TYR A 676 -55.18 30.93 29.95
N SER A 677 -55.92 31.91 29.44
CA SER A 677 -56.16 33.17 30.16
C SER A 677 -57.58 33.24 30.68
N PHE A 678 -57.73 33.54 31.98
CA PHE A 678 -59.01 33.65 32.67
C PHE A 678 -59.10 35.00 33.40
N VAL A 679 -60.31 35.53 33.49
CA VAL A 679 -60.65 36.62 34.43
C VAL A 679 -60.95 35.96 35.77
N ILE A 680 -60.30 36.42 36.84
CA ILE A 680 -60.41 35.80 38.17
C ILE A 680 -61.04 36.71 39.18
#